data_AF-A0A961RVS1-F1
#
_entry.id   AF-A0A961RVS1-F1
#
_cell.length_a   1.000
_cell.length_b   1.000
_cell.length_c   1.000
_cell.angle_alpha   90.00
_cell.angle_beta   90.00
_cell.angle_gamma   90.00
#
_symmetry.space_group_name_H-M   'P 1'
#
loop_
_entity.id
_entity.type
_entity.pdbx_description
1 polymer ?
#
loop_
_entity_poly.entity_id
_entity_poly.type
_entity_poly.pdbx_seq_one_letter_code
_entity_poly.pdbx_strand_id
1 'polypeptide(L)'
;MELNSRHARFQDALAWAQQHLDIETSEIVRDMPWGMTAVLRSNGQQHFLKVLPEKSSAAIEISKSVSEIVPDFAPAVLAGDGPAGRMIIHDHHGLPSTSMSSMELKLAALKRLAELQTVALGAGEKLASLPALRWETLWAHTMQFVVGDANNAGNGSTLASYIGYRRAAQTRELLQICEQTLSDLAKAAFRLPVTLNHGDFHTNNMAVRQDGQVVFHDWDNAVCGPAGLSLNSMIGSVAGALRHLMPMKGGNRDANDETAIYVEAYVAALVEGGYASETRLRRGLPGSILAGLLYNLVAYAELGEISRTDLSVCVADVERICKEITQSCMVLSMTDRGASVRMLEHLAQNAGFEVTLNHVWEMSGAIEGGVDQISQLEAELPKTGIARTYLPVATSIIRDFENSRKHDVPPQLHLTLADHGEPEVLASKIGVATSMFAEHGCLFVHDAFPAPLLEECRRAFEKGEFHSVGQPLKVGDCRYMTTVPVDGPFNNRDLFAADFINGVMQRMLGPDYILGSFTIVSSEPGAQLQHLHVDHAALFPEVSGQPDIPPFAITVLVPLVDIDAEIGGTAVAKGSHRVDPVRGRDMPLATSTLSLGGCLFMDYRLYHRGLANNAKRARPVLSMVYHRAWFRDSSNFHSQPPLQIAGPALEAMDPELQKRFVGAYVY
;
A
#
# COMPACT_ATOMS: atom_id res chain seq x y z
N MET A 1 -16.97 14.82 38.62
CA MET A 1 -15.96 14.99 39.69
C MET A 1 -14.61 15.41 39.12
N GLU A 2 -14.15 14.82 38.02
CA GLU A 2 -12.81 15.04 37.43
C GLU A 2 -12.60 16.40 36.72
N LEU A 3 -13.61 16.90 35.99
CA LEU A 3 -13.59 18.27 35.45
C LEU A 3 -13.49 19.33 36.57
N ASN A 4 -14.17 19.07 37.70
CA ASN A 4 -14.10 19.95 38.87
C ASN A 4 -12.72 19.87 39.55
N SER A 5 -12.01 18.74 39.47
CA SER A 5 -10.65 18.63 40.02
C SER A 5 -9.60 19.29 39.12
N ARG A 6 -9.68 19.12 37.79
CA ARG A 6 -8.80 19.85 36.84
C ARG A 6 -8.97 21.37 36.94
N HIS A 7 -10.21 21.85 36.96
CA HIS A 7 -10.48 23.27 37.10
C HIS A 7 -9.99 23.81 38.46
N ALA A 8 -10.20 23.09 39.56
CA ALA A 8 -9.68 23.48 40.87
C ALA A 8 -8.14 23.56 40.89
N ARG A 9 -7.45 22.60 40.26
CA ARG A 9 -5.99 22.62 40.12
C ARG A 9 -5.51 23.80 39.29
N PHE A 10 -6.24 24.16 38.23
CA PHE A 10 -5.94 25.35 37.45
C PHE A 10 -6.08 26.63 38.28
N GLN A 11 -7.15 26.78 39.07
CA GLN A 11 -7.34 27.94 39.95
C GLN A 11 -6.23 28.05 41.01
N ASP A 12 -5.82 26.93 41.60
CA ASP A 12 -4.68 26.91 42.54
C ASP A 12 -3.36 27.30 41.85
N ALA A 13 -3.11 26.77 40.65
CA ALA A 13 -1.94 27.14 39.86
C ALA A 13 -1.95 28.62 39.43
N LEU A 14 -3.11 29.18 39.12
CA LEU A 14 -3.26 30.59 38.78
C LEU A 14 -2.98 31.49 40.00
N ALA A 15 -3.51 31.14 41.18
CA ALA A 15 -3.24 31.85 42.43
C ALA A 15 -1.76 31.81 42.82
N TRP A 16 -1.08 30.69 42.56
CA TRP A 16 0.37 30.60 42.70
C TRP A 16 1.10 31.47 41.68
N ALA A 17 0.67 31.48 40.41
CA ALA A 17 1.31 32.28 39.38
C ALA A 17 1.22 33.79 39.65
N GLN A 18 0.14 34.25 40.29
CA GLN A 18 -0.03 35.64 40.75
C GLN A 18 0.99 36.08 41.81
N GLN A 19 1.71 35.13 42.44
CA GLN A 19 2.80 35.44 43.39
C GLN A 19 4.11 35.79 42.65
N HIS A 20 4.21 35.44 41.36
CA HIS A 20 5.41 35.63 40.54
C HIS A 20 5.22 36.68 39.44
N LEU A 21 3.98 36.88 38.95
CA LEU A 21 3.62 37.81 37.88
C LEU A 21 2.41 38.66 38.28
N ASP A 22 2.37 39.91 37.79
CA ASP A 22 1.19 40.78 37.90
C ASP A 22 0.21 40.45 36.77
N ILE A 23 -0.63 39.44 36.97
CA ILE A 23 -1.46 38.84 35.91
C ILE A 23 -2.71 39.70 35.66
N GLU A 24 -2.79 40.31 34.47
CA GLU A 24 -3.92 41.10 33.99
C GLU A 24 -5.06 40.21 33.48
N THR A 25 -4.72 39.20 32.67
CA THR A 25 -5.68 38.23 32.12
C THR A 25 -5.09 36.83 32.06
N SER A 26 -5.97 35.83 32.09
CA SER A 26 -5.60 34.43 31.88
C SER A 26 -6.65 33.74 31.01
N GLU A 27 -6.21 32.87 30.10
CA GLU A 27 -7.06 32.12 29.18
C GLU A 27 -6.52 30.70 29.00
N ILE A 28 -7.34 29.68 29.26
CA ILE A 28 -6.96 28.28 29.00
C ILE A 28 -7.02 28.05 27.48
N VAL A 29 -5.87 27.73 26.88
CA VAL A 29 -5.76 27.48 25.43
C VAL A 29 -5.67 25.99 25.09
N ARG A 30 -5.37 25.14 26.08
CA ARG A 30 -5.33 23.68 25.92
C ARG A 30 -5.73 23.01 27.24
N ASP A 31 -6.63 22.03 27.18
CA ASP A 31 -7.06 21.20 28.31
C ASP A 31 -7.11 19.74 27.87
N MET A 32 -6.05 18.99 28.18
CA MET A 32 -5.86 17.60 27.76
C MET A 32 -5.64 16.69 28.99
N PRO A 33 -5.81 15.37 28.85
CA PRO A 33 -5.62 14.42 29.97
C PRO A 33 -4.22 14.50 30.59
N TRP A 34 -3.21 14.80 29.77
CA TRP A 34 -1.80 14.93 30.17
C TRP A 34 -1.41 16.32 30.66
N GLY A 35 -2.27 17.33 30.53
CA GLY A 35 -1.95 18.68 31.02
C GLY A 35 -2.85 19.79 30.49
N MET A 36 -2.87 20.90 31.22
CA MET A 36 -3.52 22.15 30.83
C MET A 36 -2.46 23.22 30.55
N THR A 37 -2.72 24.05 29.55
CA THR A 37 -1.91 25.24 29.24
C THR A 37 -2.81 26.45 29.15
N ALA A 38 -2.43 27.51 29.86
CA ALA A 38 -3.08 28.80 29.78
C ALA A 38 -2.10 29.89 29.37
N VAL A 39 -2.59 30.86 28.61
CA VAL A 39 -1.87 32.10 28.33
C VAL A 39 -2.11 33.06 29.48
N LEU A 40 -1.05 33.64 30.03
CA LEU A 40 -1.08 34.70 31.02
C LEU A 40 -0.61 36.01 30.36
N ARG A 41 -1.31 37.11 30.60
CA ARG A 41 -0.82 38.46 30.24
C ARG A 41 -0.40 39.21 31.48
N SER A 42 0.80 39.76 31.48
CA SER A 42 1.36 40.53 32.60
C SER A 42 2.27 41.64 32.07
N ASN A 43 2.05 42.89 32.48
CA ASN A 43 2.84 44.05 32.06
C ASN A 43 2.96 44.19 30.54
N GLY A 44 1.88 43.92 29.81
CA GLY A 44 1.88 43.91 28.33
C GLY A 44 2.68 42.78 27.68
N GLN A 45 3.24 41.84 28.44
CA GLN A 45 3.91 40.64 27.95
C GLN A 45 3.03 39.40 28.07
N GLN A 46 3.33 38.40 27.26
CA GLN A 46 2.69 37.08 27.29
C GLN A 46 3.58 36.10 28.06
N HIS A 47 2.96 35.17 28.78
CA HIS A 47 3.60 34.01 29.40
C HIS A 47 2.66 32.81 29.28
N PHE A 48 3.16 31.61 29.57
CA PHE A 48 2.34 30.40 29.59
C PHE A 48 2.36 29.76 30.97
N LEU A 49 1.20 29.46 31.52
CA LEU A 49 1.04 28.65 32.73
C LEU A 49 0.73 27.23 32.30
N LYS A 50 1.61 26.29 32.66
CA LYS A 50 1.39 24.86 32.42
C LYS A 50 1.07 24.16 33.73
N VAL A 51 0.04 23.32 33.70
CA VAL A 51 -0.45 22.56 34.84
C VAL A 51 -0.54 21.09 34.45
N LEU A 52 0.28 20.26 35.08
CA LEU A 52 0.51 18.85 34.75
C LEU A 52 0.01 17.96 35.89
N PRO A 53 -0.57 16.78 35.61
CA PRO A 53 -0.88 15.77 36.64
C PRO A 53 0.28 15.52 37.61
N GLU A 54 -0.01 15.17 38.87
CA GLU A 54 1.02 14.90 39.90
C GLU A 54 2.05 13.87 39.43
N LYS A 55 1.60 12.84 38.69
CA LYS A 55 2.46 11.80 38.11
C LYS A 55 3.47 12.33 37.09
N SER A 56 3.20 13.49 36.49
CA SER A 56 4.02 14.14 35.47
C SER A 56 4.82 15.31 36.04
N SER A 57 4.89 15.47 37.36
CA SER A 57 5.63 16.53 38.05
C SER A 57 7.10 16.64 37.66
N ALA A 58 7.74 15.53 37.28
CA ALA A 58 9.13 15.50 36.81
C ALA A 58 9.36 16.36 35.55
N ALA A 59 8.33 16.54 34.71
CA ALA A 59 8.39 17.35 33.49
C ALA A 59 8.73 18.83 33.76
N ILE A 60 8.45 19.33 34.96
CA ILE A 60 8.78 20.70 35.37
C ILE A 60 10.30 20.90 35.45
N GLU A 61 10.99 20.00 36.17
CA GLU A 61 12.45 20.06 36.30
C GLU A 61 13.16 19.72 34.98
N ILE A 62 12.56 18.84 34.17
CA ILE A 62 13.03 18.54 32.81
C ILE A 62 12.99 19.82 31.96
N SER A 63 11.84 20.49 31.87
CA SER A 63 11.68 21.70 31.06
C SER A 63 12.62 22.81 31.49
N LYS A 64 12.80 22.99 32.81
CA LYS A 64 13.76 23.94 33.36
C LYS A 64 15.19 23.62 32.91
N SER A 65 15.63 22.38 33.12
CA SER A 65 16.97 21.92 32.73
C SER A 65 17.20 22.06 31.23
N VAL A 66 16.21 21.75 30.39
CA VAL A 66 16.29 21.94 28.94
C VAL A 66 16.50 23.40 28.58
N SER A 67 15.74 24.32 29.17
CA SER A 67 15.90 25.77 28.91
C SER A 67 17.28 26.31 29.31
N GLU A 68 17.93 25.69 30.29
CA GLU A 68 19.31 26.03 30.71
C GLU A 68 20.40 25.39 29.84
N ILE A 69 20.10 24.25 29.21
CA ILE A 69 21.03 23.51 28.34
C ILE A 69 21.03 24.10 26.92
N VAL A 70 19.85 24.46 26.40
CA VAL A 70 19.64 24.94 25.03
C VAL A 70 18.74 26.20 25.01
N PRO A 71 19.16 27.31 25.64
CA PRO A 71 18.34 28.52 25.80
C PRO A 71 17.91 29.17 24.47
N ASP A 72 18.65 28.96 23.39
CA ASP A 72 18.30 29.49 22.06
C ASP A 72 17.20 28.69 21.35
N PHE A 73 16.86 27.51 21.88
CA PHE A 73 15.95 26.56 21.25
C PHE A 73 14.68 26.30 22.06
N ALA A 74 14.72 26.54 23.37
CA ALA A 74 13.63 26.32 24.30
C ALA A 74 13.30 27.60 25.09
N PRO A 75 12.03 27.88 25.38
CA PRO A 75 11.66 29.03 26.21
C PRO A 75 12.13 28.85 27.65
N ALA A 76 12.51 29.95 28.30
CA ALA A 76 12.91 29.95 29.70
C ALA A 76 11.74 29.60 30.64
N VAL A 77 12.00 28.78 31.65
CA VAL A 77 11.07 28.55 32.75
C VAL A 77 11.31 29.61 33.83
N LEU A 78 10.34 30.50 34.03
CA LEU A 78 10.45 31.62 34.97
C LEU A 78 10.28 31.17 36.42
N ALA A 79 9.34 30.27 36.65
CA ALA A 79 9.06 29.68 37.96
C ALA A 79 8.51 28.27 37.76
N GLY A 80 8.88 27.34 38.62
CA GLY A 80 8.39 25.96 38.61
C GLY A 80 8.15 25.46 40.03
N ASP A 81 7.08 24.70 40.21
CA ASP A 81 6.74 23.98 41.43
C ASP A 81 6.45 22.53 41.04
N GLY A 82 7.51 21.72 41.07
CA GLY A 82 7.48 20.30 40.69
C GLY A 82 6.42 19.52 41.46
N PRO A 83 6.43 19.48 42.81
CA PRO A 83 5.44 18.76 43.61
C PRO A 83 3.98 19.11 43.28
N ALA A 84 3.68 20.38 42.96
CA ALA A 84 2.34 20.80 42.55
C ALA A 84 2.05 20.60 41.03
N GLY A 85 3.07 20.25 40.24
CA GLY A 85 2.96 20.01 38.80
C GLY A 85 2.64 21.28 38.02
N ARG A 86 3.29 22.42 38.32
CA ARG A 86 2.99 23.68 37.65
C ARG A 86 4.24 24.49 37.31
N MET A 87 4.21 25.21 36.19
CA MET A 87 5.29 26.12 35.81
C MET A 87 4.80 27.31 34.99
N ILE A 88 5.55 28.40 35.10
CA ILE A 88 5.43 29.60 34.26
C ILE A 88 6.56 29.56 33.25
N ILE A 89 6.20 29.57 31.97
CA ILE A 89 7.11 29.57 30.84
C ILE A 89 7.08 30.97 30.22
N HIS A 90 8.25 31.54 29.98
CA HIS A 90 8.39 32.82 29.29
C HIS A 90 7.88 32.70 27.85
N ASP A 91 7.37 33.79 27.27
CA ASP A 91 6.98 33.78 25.86
C ASP A 91 8.18 33.40 24.97
N HIS A 92 7.93 32.47 24.06
CA HIS A 92 8.90 32.03 23.06
C HIS A 92 9.02 33.02 21.89
N HIS A 93 8.15 34.06 21.88
CA HIS A 93 8.07 35.14 20.88
C HIS A 93 7.88 34.65 19.44
N GLY A 94 7.28 33.46 19.32
CA GLY A 94 7.00 32.81 18.05
C GLY A 94 5.51 32.73 17.78
N LEU A 95 5.14 32.66 16.51
CA LEU A 95 3.77 32.40 16.09
C LEU A 95 3.71 31.08 15.32
N PRO A 96 2.53 30.44 15.23
CA PRO A 96 2.31 29.40 14.23
C PRO A 96 2.70 29.93 12.85
N SER A 97 3.48 29.16 12.08
CA SER A 97 3.94 29.61 10.76
C SER A 97 2.75 29.81 9.82
N THR A 98 2.58 31.01 9.28
CA THR A 98 1.58 31.33 8.24
C THR A 98 2.21 31.65 6.89
N SER A 99 3.53 31.83 6.84
CA SER A 99 4.28 32.22 5.64
C SER A 99 5.02 31.08 4.95
N MET A 100 5.27 29.97 5.65
CA MET A 100 5.95 28.79 5.11
C MET A 100 4.93 27.73 4.71
N SER A 101 5.22 27.00 3.64
CA SER A 101 4.55 25.73 3.36
C SER A 101 4.85 24.70 4.46
N SER A 102 4.01 23.66 4.56
CA SER A 102 4.21 22.57 5.54
C SER A 102 5.58 21.88 5.38
N MET A 103 6.02 21.67 4.13
CA MET A 103 7.30 21.04 3.84
C MET A 103 8.49 21.92 4.28
N GLU A 104 8.46 23.22 3.98
CA GLU A 104 9.51 24.16 4.38
C GLU A 104 9.63 24.23 5.91
N LEU A 105 8.50 24.29 6.62
CA LEU A 105 8.49 24.33 8.09
C LEU A 105 9.11 23.06 8.69
N LYS A 106 8.73 21.88 8.18
CA LYS A 106 9.29 20.60 8.65
C LYS A 106 10.79 20.52 8.39
N LEU A 107 11.25 20.93 7.22
CA LEU A 107 12.68 20.94 6.89
C LEU A 107 13.48 21.89 7.80
N ALA A 108 12.96 23.10 8.06
CA ALA A 108 13.57 24.04 8.98
C ALA A 108 13.61 23.49 10.41
N ALA A 109 12.52 22.87 10.87
CA ALA A 109 12.44 22.28 12.20
C ALA A 109 13.38 21.08 12.37
N LEU A 110 13.53 20.21 11.38
CA LEU A 110 14.45 19.06 11.41
C LEU A 110 15.91 19.52 11.47
N LYS A 111 16.29 20.51 10.65
CA LYS A 111 17.64 21.12 10.72
C LYS A 111 17.89 21.73 12.10
N ARG A 112 16.90 22.48 12.61
CA ARG A 112 16.99 23.10 13.94
C ARG A 112 17.09 22.09 15.08
N LEU A 113 16.42 20.94 14.96
CA LEU A 113 16.53 19.84 15.93
C LEU A 113 17.92 19.19 15.88
N ALA A 114 18.50 19.00 14.70
CA ALA A 114 19.85 18.48 14.54
C ALA A 114 20.92 19.44 15.12
N GLU A 115 20.75 20.76 14.92
CA GLU A 115 21.57 21.79 15.55
C GLU A 115 21.49 21.70 17.08
N LEU A 116 20.26 21.64 17.63
CA LEU A 116 20.03 21.50 19.06
C LEU A 116 20.75 20.28 19.63
N GLN A 117 20.61 19.14 18.95
CA GLN A 117 21.22 17.89 19.38
C GLN A 117 22.75 17.95 19.34
N THR A 118 23.31 18.64 18.36
CA THR A 118 24.74 18.88 18.28
C THR A 118 25.22 19.75 19.44
N VAL A 119 24.51 20.85 19.73
CA VAL A 119 24.83 21.75 20.86
C VAL A 119 24.74 21.01 22.20
N ALA A 120 23.71 20.19 22.38
CA ALA A 120 23.47 19.44 23.61
C ALA A 120 24.58 18.42 23.95
N LEU A 121 25.38 17.97 22.96
CA LEU A 121 26.55 17.11 23.22
C LEU A 121 27.55 17.76 24.17
N GLY A 122 27.69 19.09 24.13
CA GLY A 122 28.62 19.85 24.97
C GLY A 122 28.14 20.05 26.41
N ALA A 123 26.91 19.66 26.74
CA ALA A 123 26.30 19.97 28.04
C ALA A 123 26.77 19.07 29.20
N GLY A 124 27.51 17.99 28.92
CA GLY A 124 28.19 17.17 29.93
C GLY A 124 27.29 16.72 31.09
N GLU A 125 27.65 17.11 32.32
CA GLU A 125 26.91 16.75 33.54
C GLU A 125 25.46 17.25 33.55
N LYS A 126 25.16 18.38 32.90
CA LYS A 126 23.77 18.88 32.81
C LYS A 126 22.88 17.95 32.00
N LEU A 127 23.44 17.27 31.00
CA LEU A 127 22.69 16.26 30.25
C LEU A 127 22.48 14.99 31.09
N ALA A 128 23.42 14.66 31.98
CA ALA A 128 23.32 13.50 32.86
C ALA A 128 22.26 13.63 33.96
N SER A 129 21.80 14.84 34.28
CA SER A 129 20.71 15.07 35.24
C SER A 129 19.31 14.87 34.64
N LEU A 130 19.21 14.74 33.31
CA LEU A 130 17.96 14.47 32.62
C LEU A 130 17.67 12.96 32.50
N PRO A 131 16.39 12.55 32.35
CA PRO A 131 16.04 11.15 32.13
C PRO A 131 16.74 10.60 30.89
N ALA A 132 17.36 9.42 31.01
CA ALA A 132 18.04 8.77 29.91
C ALA A 132 17.30 7.49 29.48
N LEU A 133 17.02 7.36 28.20
CA LEU A 133 16.36 6.19 27.64
C LEU A 133 17.33 5.00 27.60
N ARG A 134 16.84 3.82 27.97
CA ARG A 134 17.54 2.53 27.84
C ARG A 134 16.65 1.56 27.08
N TRP A 135 17.25 0.83 26.14
CA TRP A 135 16.50 -0.10 25.30
C TRP A 135 15.82 -1.20 26.12
N GLU A 136 16.53 -1.78 27.08
CA GLU A 136 16.04 -2.92 27.86
C GLU A 136 14.80 -2.54 28.68
N THR A 137 14.83 -1.37 29.33
CA THR A 137 13.70 -0.84 30.09
C THR A 137 12.54 -0.45 29.18
N LEU A 138 12.82 0.22 28.05
CA LEU A 138 11.80 0.60 27.08
C LEU A 138 11.09 -0.63 26.52
N TRP A 139 11.84 -1.66 26.12
CA TRP A 139 11.29 -2.92 25.59
C TRP A 139 10.44 -3.62 26.63
N ALA A 140 10.92 -3.73 27.88
CA ALA A 140 10.16 -4.33 28.97
C ALA A 140 8.82 -3.61 29.22
N HIS A 141 8.83 -2.27 29.28
CA HIS A 141 7.61 -1.48 29.46
C HIS A 141 6.67 -1.59 28.25
N THR A 142 7.21 -1.58 27.03
CA THR A 142 6.43 -1.79 25.80
C THR A 142 5.70 -3.12 25.86
N MET A 143 6.43 -4.21 26.15
CA MET A 143 5.83 -5.54 26.19
C MET A 143 4.85 -5.68 27.34
N GLN A 144 5.10 -5.08 28.50
CA GLN A 144 4.14 -5.04 29.61
C GLN A 144 2.83 -4.34 29.18
N PHE A 145 2.93 -3.18 28.54
CA PHE A 145 1.77 -2.41 28.10
C PHE A 145 0.95 -3.13 27.02
N VAL A 146 1.63 -3.82 26.09
CA VAL A 146 1.01 -4.53 24.97
C VAL A 146 0.44 -5.90 25.38
N VAL A 147 1.02 -6.57 26.40
CA VAL A 147 0.57 -7.89 26.88
C VAL A 147 -0.66 -7.80 27.80
N GLY A 148 -0.85 -6.68 28.51
CA GLY A 148 -1.87 -6.56 29.56
C GLY A 148 -3.29 -6.92 29.10
N ASP A 149 -4.00 -7.71 29.92
CA ASP A 149 -5.37 -8.14 29.63
C ASP A 149 -6.37 -6.98 29.84
N ALA A 150 -7.17 -6.69 28.82
CA ALA A 150 -8.23 -5.68 28.88
C ALA A 150 -9.30 -6.01 29.92
N ASN A 151 -9.48 -7.29 30.24
CA ASN A 151 -10.55 -7.75 31.13
C ASN A 151 -10.24 -7.55 32.62
N ASN A 152 -9.00 -7.18 32.98
CA ASN A 152 -8.53 -7.19 34.37
C ASN A 152 -7.76 -5.92 34.80
N ALA A 153 -7.78 -4.86 33.99
CA ALA A 153 -7.03 -3.64 34.24
C ALA A 153 -7.89 -2.40 33.92
N GLY A 154 -7.82 -1.33 34.72
CA GLY A 154 -8.65 -0.13 34.53
C GLY A 154 -8.40 0.61 33.20
N ASN A 155 -9.32 1.49 32.80
CA ASN A 155 -9.24 2.21 31.51
C ASN A 155 -7.89 2.93 31.34
N GLY A 156 -7.13 2.68 30.26
CA GLY A 156 -5.85 3.35 29.99
C GLY A 156 -4.61 2.62 30.52
N SER A 157 -4.78 1.52 31.25
CA SER A 157 -3.66 0.77 31.86
C SER A 157 -2.95 -0.22 30.93
N THR A 158 -3.58 -0.60 29.81
CA THR A 158 -3.05 -1.55 28.82
C THR A 158 -3.39 -1.09 27.41
N LEU A 159 -2.62 -1.52 26.40
CA LEU A 159 -2.91 -1.19 25.01
C LEU A 159 -4.33 -1.65 24.61
N ALA A 160 -4.74 -2.82 25.11
CA ALA A 160 -6.05 -3.39 24.80
C ALA A 160 -7.21 -2.54 25.37
N SER A 161 -6.98 -1.74 26.41
CA SER A 161 -7.96 -0.77 26.91
C SER A 161 -8.20 0.40 25.94
N TYR A 162 -7.21 0.75 25.10
CA TYR A 162 -7.33 1.79 24.08
C TYR A 162 -7.95 1.27 22.78
N ILE A 163 -7.45 0.13 22.26
CA ILE A 163 -7.75 -0.31 20.88
C ILE A 163 -8.42 -1.68 20.80
N GLY A 164 -8.76 -2.28 21.94
CA GLY A 164 -9.36 -3.60 22.03
C GLY A 164 -8.36 -4.76 21.93
N TYR A 165 -8.76 -5.90 22.49
CA TYR A 165 -7.90 -7.09 22.62
C TYR A 165 -7.30 -7.58 21.31
N ARG A 166 -8.11 -7.67 20.24
CA ARG A 166 -7.67 -8.23 18.96
C ARG A 166 -6.50 -7.44 18.35
N ARG A 167 -6.60 -6.11 18.33
CA ARG A 167 -5.58 -5.24 17.75
C ARG A 167 -4.33 -5.15 18.62
N ALA A 168 -4.49 -5.14 19.95
CA ALA A 168 -3.37 -5.22 20.88
C ALA A 168 -2.60 -6.54 20.75
N ALA A 169 -3.31 -7.67 20.65
CA ALA A 169 -2.71 -8.99 20.43
C ALA A 169 -1.95 -9.07 19.10
N GLN A 170 -2.50 -8.47 18.03
CA GLN A 170 -1.81 -8.36 16.74
C GLN A 170 -0.51 -7.54 16.86
N THR A 171 -0.56 -6.38 17.52
CA THR A 171 0.63 -5.52 17.75
C THR A 171 1.71 -6.30 18.52
N ARG A 172 1.30 -7.06 19.54
CA ARG A 172 2.19 -7.94 20.31
C ARG A 172 2.93 -8.94 19.43
N GLU A 173 2.17 -9.67 18.62
CA GLU A 173 2.71 -10.75 17.79
C GLU A 173 3.69 -10.22 16.74
N LEU A 174 3.37 -9.08 16.11
CA LEU A 174 4.26 -8.42 15.15
C LEU A 174 5.58 -7.96 15.80
N LEU A 175 5.51 -7.39 17.01
CA LEU A 175 6.71 -7.02 17.77
C LEU A 175 7.56 -8.25 18.12
N GLN A 176 6.93 -9.38 18.49
CA GLN A 176 7.62 -10.64 18.78
C GLN A 176 8.28 -11.25 17.54
N ILE A 177 7.61 -11.19 16.38
CA ILE A 177 8.17 -11.67 15.10
C ILE A 177 9.49 -10.95 14.79
N CYS A 178 9.55 -9.64 15.09
CA CYS A 178 10.67 -8.76 14.77
C CYS A 178 11.63 -8.48 15.95
N GLU A 179 11.45 -9.14 17.11
CA GLU A 179 12.16 -8.82 18.36
C GLU A 179 13.69 -8.81 18.18
N GLN A 180 14.23 -9.82 17.51
CA GLN A 180 15.67 -9.94 17.29
C GLN A 180 16.20 -8.78 16.44
N THR A 181 15.55 -8.48 15.31
CA THR A 181 15.90 -7.37 14.42
C THR A 181 15.80 -6.03 15.13
N LEU A 182 14.73 -5.81 15.90
CA LEU A 182 14.55 -4.61 16.72
C LEU A 182 15.68 -4.44 17.74
N SER A 183 16.04 -5.52 18.45
CA SER A 183 17.13 -5.53 19.43
C SER A 183 18.47 -5.19 18.80
N ASP A 184 18.77 -5.72 17.61
CA ASP A 184 20.04 -5.45 16.94
C ASP A 184 20.13 -4.03 16.38
N LEU A 185 19.01 -3.49 15.87
CA LEU A 185 18.93 -2.08 15.48
C LEU A 185 19.05 -1.15 16.69
N ALA A 186 18.42 -1.48 17.81
CA ALA A 186 18.56 -0.72 19.05
C ALA A 186 20.02 -0.70 19.54
N LYS A 187 20.71 -1.85 19.57
CA LYS A 187 22.15 -1.90 19.91
C LYS A 187 22.99 -1.01 19.01
N ALA A 188 22.64 -0.87 17.73
CA ALA A 188 23.31 0.05 16.83
C ALA A 188 22.98 1.52 17.13
N ALA A 189 21.72 1.83 17.41
CA ALA A 189 21.25 3.17 17.78
C ALA A 189 21.95 3.69 19.04
N PHE A 190 21.99 2.90 20.11
CA PHE A 190 22.57 3.28 21.40
C PHE A 190 24.12 3.33 21.41
N ARG A 191 24.77 3.11 20.26
CA ARG A 191 26.20 3.45 20.03
C ARG A 191 26.40 4.87 19.48
N LEU A 192 25.32 5.56 19.10
CA LEU A 192 25.39 6.98 18.76
C LEU A 192 25.58 7.81 20.05
N PRO A 193 26.19 9.00 19.97
CA PRO A 193 26.34 9.89 21.11
C PRO A 193 24.99 10.22 21.78
N VAL A 194 24.97 10.24 23.11
CA VAL A 194 23.78 10.65 23.86
C VAL A 194 23.60 12.16 23.70
N THR A 195 22.40 12.55 23.30
CA THR A 195 21.98 13.94 23.12
C THR A 195 20.59 14.14 23.72
N LEU A 196 20.14 15.40 23.79
CA LEU A 196 18.78 15.78 24.14
C LEU A 196 17.81 15.48 22.97
N ASN A 197 16.68 14.86 23.28
CA ASN A 197 15.57 14.65 22.36
C ASN A 197 14.30 15.27 22.95
N HIS A 198 13.41 15.76 22.10
CA HIS A 198 12.16 16.41 22.51
C HIS A 198 11.11 15.44 23.05
N GLY A 199 11.17 14.17 22.64
CA GLY A 199 10.16 13.14 22.94
C GLY A 199 8.90 13.26 22.09
N ASP A 200 8.24 14.41 22.11
CA ASP A 200 6.98 14.66 21.37
C ASP A 200 7.11 15.75 20.31
N PHE A 201 7.90 15.47 19.27
CA PHE A 201 8.25 16.47 18.26
C PHE A 201 7.27 16.46 17.09
N HIS A 202 6.45 17.51 17.00
CA HIS A 202 5.53 17.73 15.88
C HIS A 202 5.25 19.23 15.67
N THR A 203 4.60 19.60 14.57
CA THR A 203 4.38 21.02 14.21
C THR A 203 3.59 21.84 15.23
N ASN A 204 2.73 21.22 16.05
CA ASN A 204 2.03 21.95 17.11
C ASN A 204 2.88 22.24 18.36
N ASN A 205 4.09 21.66 18.47
CA ASN A 205 5.04 21.84 19.58
C ASN A 205 6.23 22.70 19.14
N MET A 206 6.02 23.53 18.12
CA MET A 206 7.00 24.51 17.66
C MET A 206 6.32 25.81 17.26
N ALA A 207 7.11 26.88 17.17
CA ALA A 207 6.70 28.18 16.67
C ALA A 207 7.84 28.81 15.87
N VAL A 208 7.52 29.80 15.03
CA VAL A 208 8.50 30.53 14.22
C VAL A 208 8.60 31.96 14.76
N ARG A 209 9.82 32.37 15.11
CA ARG A 209 10.14 33.73 15.57
C ARG A 209 10.19 34.71 14.38
N GLN A 210 10.21 36.01 14.67
CA GLN A 210 10.26 37.05 13.63
C GLN A 210 11.52 36.99 12.75
N ASP A 211 12.61 36.44 13.27
CA ASP A 211 13.86 36.20 12.54
C ASP A 211 13.81 34.94 11.66
N GLY A 212 12.70 34.22 11.63
CA GLY A 212 12.50 32.98 10.88
C GLY A 212 13.00 31.72 11.58
N GLN A 213 13.58 31.82 12.77
CA GLN A 213 14.06 30.66 13.51
C GLN A 213 12.91 29.88 14.14
N VAL A 214 13.03 28.55 14.12
CA VAL A 214 12.11 27.65 14.82
C VAL A 214 12.52 27.56 16.28
N VAL A 215 11.54 27.73 17.18
CA VAL A 215 11.67 27.49 18.62
C VAL A 215 10.75 26.34 19.02
N PHE A 216 11.21 25.46 19.90
CA PHE A 216 10.45 24.30 20.36
C PHE A 216 9.88 24.56 21.76
N HIS A 217 8.66 24.10 21.98
CA HIS A 217 7.97 24.21 23.26
C HIS A 217 7.28 22.87 23.57
N ASP A 218 6.74 22.72 24.78
CA ASP A 218 6.18 21.44 25.24
C ASP A 218 7.26 20.35 25.45
N TRP A 219 8.24 20.66 26.31
CA TRP A 219 9.39 19.79 26.63
C TRP A 219 9.09 18.73 27.70
N ASP A 220 7.83 18.37 27.94
CA ASP A 220 7.44 17.49 29.04
C ASP A 220 7.98 16.06 28.86
N ASN A 221 8.11 15.63 27.60
CA ASN A 221 8.59 14.30 27.21
C ASN A 221 10.08 14.30 26.84
N ALA A 222 10.83 15.35 27.20
CA ALA A 222 12.23 15.43 26.83
C ALA A 222 13.05 14.29 27.47
N VAL A 223 13.91 13.67 26.66
CA VAL A 223 14.67 12.49 27.08
C VAL A 223 16.06 12.49 26.45
N CYS A 224 17.05 12.02 27.19
CA CYS A 224 18.40 11.82 26.71
C CYS A 224 18.55 10.45 26.04
N GLY A 225 19.17 10.43 24.86
CA GLY A 225 19.37 9.21 24.09
C GLY A 225 20.03 9.49 22.75
N PRO A 226 20.13 8.50 21.84
CA PRO A 226 20.63 8.73 20.50
C PRO A 226 19.79 9.76 19.74
N ALA A 227 20.39 10.48 18.80
CA ALA A 227 19.65 11.34 17.88
C ALA A 227 18.73 10.47 17.01
N GLY A 228 17.50 10.92 16.82
CA GLY A 228 16.49 10.24 16.01
C GLY A 228 15.24 9.81 16.78
N LEU A 229 15.27 9.79 18.12
CA LEU A 229 14.12 9.38 18.96
C LEU A 229 12.87 10.22 18.67
N SER A 230 13.03 11.50 18.37
CA SER A 230 11.90 12.41 18.14
C SER A 230 11.41 12.48 16.68
N LEU A 231 11.95 11.69 15.76
CA LEU A 231 11.62 11.87 14.34
C LEU A 231 10.27 11.28 13.93
N ASN A 232 9.74 10.33 14.69
CA ASN A 232 8.62 9.48 14.26
C ASN A 232 7.36 10.24 13.83
N SER A 233 7.07 11.41 14.40
CA SER A 233 5.91 12.25 14.05
C SER A 233 6.19 13.31 12.97
N MET A 234 7.45 13.51 12.56
CA MET A 234 7.84 14.60 11.64
C MET A 234 8.28 14.12 10.26
N ILE A 235 8.78 12.89 10.16
CA ILE A 235 9.33 12.33 8.91
C ILE A 235 8.26 11.70 7.99
N GLY A 236 6.98 11.82 8.31
CA GLY A 236 5.88 11.29 7.50
C GLY A 236 5.58 9.82 7.81
N SER A 237 6.49 8.90 7.47
CA SER A 237 6.33 7.46 7.73
C SER A 237 7.58 6.84 8.35
N VAL A 238 7.42 6.11 9.46
CA VAL A 238 8.54 5.37 10.06
C VAL A 238 8.95 4.23 9.14
N ALA A 239 7.99 3.48 8.60
CA ALA A 239 8.26 2.41 7.63
C ALA A 239 8.97 2.94 6.37
N GLY A 240 8.56 4.11 5.86
CA GLY A 240 9.25 4.80 4.76
C GLY A 240 10.71 5.12 5.10
N ALA A 241 10.97 5.66 6.28
CA ALA A 241 12.32 5.98 6.74
C ALA A 241 13.19 4.71 6.88
N LEU A 242 12.62 3.60 7.34
CA LEU A 242 13.32 2.31 7.41
C LEU A 242 13.70 1.81 6.02
N ARG A 243 12.78 1.83 5.04
CA ARG A 243 13.08 1.43 3.65
C ARG A 243 14.22 2.25 3.04
N HIS A 244 14.29 3.53 3.40
CA HIS A 244 15.32 4.45 2.91
C HIS A 244 16.68 4.25 3.59
N LEU A 245 16.70 4.02 4.90
CA LEU A 245 17.93 3.92 5.69
C LEU A 245 18.54 2.50 5.70
N MET A 246 17.72 1.46 5.56
CA MET A 246 18.16 0.06 5.62
C MET A 246 18.68 -0.43 4.26
N PRO A 247 19.62 -1.39 4.23
CA PRO A 247 20.20 -1.90 2.99
C PRO A 247 19.21 -2.83 2.25
N MET A 248 18.27 -2.24 1.50
CA MET A 248 17.25 -2.92 0.70
C MET A 248 17.53 -2.76 -0.81
N LYS A 249 17.28 -3.79 -1.61
CA LYS A 249 17.33 -3.72 -3.08
C LYS A 249 16.29 -2.71 -3.56
N GLY A 250 16.69 -1.80 -4.43
CA GLY A 250 15.79 -0.77 -4.95
C GLY A 250 15.22 0.17 -3.89
N GLY A 251 15.83 0.27 -2.69
CA GLY A 251 15.41 1.17 -1.62
C GLY A 251 14.99 2.51 -2.22
N ASN A 252 13.79 2.97 -1.87
CA ASN A 252 13.04 3.97 -2.64
C ASN A 252 13.88 5.23 -2.87
N ARG A 253 14.59 5.29 -4.00
CA ARG A 253 15.34 6.48 -4.46
C ARG A 253 14.45 7.32 -5.37
N ASP A 254 13.13 7.31 -5.14
CA ASP A 254 12.29 8.33 -5.74
C ASP A 254 12.73 9.67 -5.13
N ALA A 255 13.24 10.56 -5.98
CA ALA A 255 13.67 11.89 -5.56
C ALA A 255 12.51 12.74 -4.97
N ASN A 256 11.26 12.29 -5.16
CA ASN A 256 10.05 12.93 -4.65
C ASN A 256 9.49 12.27 -3.38
N ASP A 257 10.14 11.24 -2.81
CA ASP A 257 9.71 10.67 -1.53
C ASP A 257 9.97 11.67 -0.39
N GLU A 258 8.90 12.31 0.11
CA GLU A 258 8.97 13.29 1.20
C GLU A 258 9.70 12.73 2.43
N THR A 259 9.49 11.45 2.77
CA THR A 259 10.13 10.83 3.93
C THR A 259 11.64 10.79 3.75
N ALA A 260 12.10 10.39 2.55
CA ALA A 260 13.51 10.37 2.21
C ALA A 260 14.12 11.78 2.27
N ILE A 261 13.41 12.79 1.75
CA ILE A 261 13.84 14.19 1.79
C ILE A 261 14.05 14.67 3.24
N TYR A 262 13.09 14.41 4.12
CA TYR A 262 13.19 14.79 5.54
C TYR A 262 14.34 14.07 6.25
N VAL A 263 14.51 12.77 6.02
CA VAL A 263 15.59 11.97 6.61
C VAL A 263 16.95 12.46 6.14
N GLU A 264 17.15 12.70 4.84
CA GLU A 264 18.42 13.18 4.30
C GLU A 264 18.75 14.60 4.79
N ALA A 265 17.77 15.49 4.89
CA ALA A 265 17.98 16.83 5.45
C ALA A 265 18.46 16.78 6.91
N TYR A 266 17.88 15.88 7.71
CA TYR A 266 18.25 15.68 9.11
C TYR A 266 19.64 15.03 9.24
N VAL A 267 19.94 13.99 8.45
CA VAL A 267 21.26 13.34 8.42
C VAL A 267 22.33 14.35 8.04
N ALA A 268 22.13 15.12 6.97
CA ALA A 268 23.08 16.14 6.52
C ALA A 268 23.37 17.17 7.62
N ALA A 269 22.34 17.67 8.31
CA ALA A 269 22.50 18.63 9.39
C ALA A 269 23.27 18.07 10.60
N LEU A 270 23.03 16.80 10.98
CA LEU A 270 23.81 16.15 12.04
C LEU A 270 25.27 15.93 11.66
N VAL A 271 25.56 15.60 10.39
CA VAL A 271 26.93 15.45 9.90
C VAL A 271 27.65 16.80 9.89
N GLU A 272 27.00 17.84 9.37
CA GLU A 272 27.54 19.19 9.31
C GLU A 272 27.81 19.77 10.71
N GLY A 273 26.91 19.52 11.66
CA GLY A 273 27.10 19.88 13.08
C GLY A 273 28.21 19.09 13.78
N GLY A 274 28.64 17.96 13.21
CA GLY A 274 29.67 17.11 13.83
C GLY A 274 29.13 16.16 14.91
N TYR A 275 27.83 15.86 14.91
CA TYR A 275 27.23 14.90 15.85
C TYR A 275 27.79 13.48 15.66
N ALA A 276 27.77 12.96 14.42
CA ALA A 276 28.33 11.67 14.06
C ALA A 276 28.59 11.59 12.55
N SER A 277 29.44 10.65 12.11
CA SER A 277 29.62 10.40 10.68
C SER A 277 28.35 9.84 10.04
N GLU A 278 28.16 10.12 8.75
CA GLU A 278 27.02 9.61 7.97
C GLU A 278 26.86 8.09 8.09
N THR A 279 27.96 7.33 8.02
CA THR A 279 27.94 5.87 8.17
C THR A 279 27.41 5.43 9.54
N ARG A 280 27.78 6.14 10.62
CA ARG A 280 27.26 5.84 11.97
C ARG A 280 25.78 6.17 12.07
N LEU A 281 25.37 7.32 11.51
CA LEU A 281 23.97 7.75 11.48
C LEU A 281 23.08 6.77 10.72
N ARG A 282 23.45 6.40 9.49
CA ARG A 282 22.68 5.43 8.69
C ARG A 282 22.53 4.07 9.38
N ARG A 283 23.53 3.67 10.17
CA ARG A 283 23.48 2.43 10.97
C ARG A 283 22.61 2.56 12.22
N GLY A 284 22.60 3.71 12.89
CA GLY A 284 21.95 3.90 14.19
C GLY A 284 20.53 4.48 14.12
N LEU A 285 20.24 5.32 13.13
CA LEU A 285 18.94 6.01 13.01
C LEU A 285 17.74 5.06 12.90
N PRO A 286 17.77 3.95 12.14
CA PRO A 286 16.63 3.03 12.11
C PRO A 286 16.18 2.58 13.49
N GLY A 287 17.13 2.15 14.35
CA GLY A 287 16.84 1.75 15.71
C GLY A 287 16.43 2.92 16.61
N SER A 288 16.99 4.11 16.39
CA SER A 288 16.60 5.30 17.16
C SER A 288 15.18 5.75 16.84
N ILE A 289 14.77 5.76 15.57
CA ILE A 289 13.42 6.15 15.17
C ILE A 289 12.39 5.18 15.77
N LEU A 290 12.69 3.87 15.71
CA LEU A 290 11.86 2.81 16.28
C LEU A 290 11.75 2.92 17.82
N ALA A 291 12.87 3.15 18.51
CA ALA A 291 12.86 3.39 19.95
C ALA A 291 12.03 4.63 20.31
N GLY A 292 12.08 5.67 19.48
CA GLY A 292 11.21 6.84 19.58
C GLY A 292 9.72 6.53 19.45
N LEU A 293 9.36 5.72 18.47
CA LEU A 293 7.97 5.28 18.26
C LEU A 293 7.44 4.47 19.46
N LEU A 294 8.26 3.56 20.00
CA LEU A 294 7.90 2.79 21.20
C LEU A 294 7.84 3.66 22.46
N TYR A 295 8.73 4.65 22.58
CA TYR A 295 8.70 5.62 23.69
C TYR A 295 7.38 6.40 23.70
N ASN A 296 6.92 6.87 22.54
CA ASN A 296 5.62 7.54 22.40
C ASN A 296 4.45 6.61 22.74
N LEU A 297 4.52 5.32 22.38
CA LEU A 297 3.49 4.35 22.76
C LEU A 297 3.41 4.17 24.29
N VAL A 298 4.56 4.03 24.94
CA VAL A 298 4.63 3.78 26.39
C VAL A 298 4.24 5.00 27.22
N ALA A 299 4.38 6.22 26.68
CA ALA A 299 3.87 7.43 27.35
C ALA A 299 2.37 7.34 27.70
N TYR A 300 1.57 6.63 26.90
CA TYR A 300 0.15 6.39 27.20
C TYR A 300 -0.08 5.41 28.35
N ALA A 301 0.88 4.53 28.64
CA ALA A 301 0.81 3.65 29.81
C ALA A 301 0.97 4.45 31.12
N GLU A 302 1.74 5.54 31.08
CA GLU A 302 2.05 6.36 32.27
C GLU A 302 0.86 7.22 32.73
N LEU A 303 -0.11 7.47 31.84
CA LEU A 303 -1.39 8.11 32.21
C LEU A 303 -2.13 7.30 33.29
N GLY A 304 -2.02 5.96 33.22
CA GLY A 304 -2.70 5.04 34.13
C GLY A 304 -4.22 5.04 33.91
N GLU A 305 -4.98 4.90 35.00
CA GLU A 305 -6.44 4.93 34.92
C GLU A 305 -6.97 6.33 34.56
N ILE A 306 -7.66 6.43 33.41
CA ILE A 306 -8.26 7.67 32.91
C ILE A 306 -9.76 7.52 32.64
N SER A 307 -10.46 8.66 32.57
CA SER A 307 -11.88 8.70 32.25
C SER A 307 -12.16 8.14 30.85
N ARG A 308 -13.39 7.66 30.61
CA ARG A 308 -13.79 7.22 29.25
C ARG A 308 -13.71 8.33 28.20
N THR A 309 -13.95 9.57 28.62
CA THR A 309 -13.87 10.75 27.74
C THR A 309 -12.43 11.08 27.39
N ASP A 310 -11.53 10.99 28.36
CA ASP A 310 -10.10 11.23 28.12
C ASP A 310 -9.48 10.08 27.31
N LEU A 311 -9.92 8.83 27.54
CA LEU A 311 -9.54 7.68 26.74
C LEU A 311 -9.85 7.89 25.25
N SER A 312 -11.05 8.37 24.91
CA SER A 312 -11.45 8.55 23.50
C SER A 312 -10.62 9.62 22.77
N VAL A 313 -10.03 10.57 23.49
CA VAL A 313 -9.09 11.56 22.93
C VAL A 313 -7.77 10.90 22.53
N CYS A 314 -7.32 9.87 23.27
CA CYS A 314 -6.06 9.17 23.01
C CYS A 314 -6.15 8.10 21.93
N VAL A 315 -7.32 7.50 21.71
CA VAL A 315 -7.49 6.32 20.81
C VAL A 315 -6.90 6.56 19.43
N ALA A 316 -7.19 7.71 18.82
CA ALA A 316 -6.73 8.00 17.46
C ALA A 316 -5.20 8.02 17.33
N ASP A 317 -4.49 8.55 18.33
CA ASP A 317 -3.03 8.60 18.29
C ASP A 317 -2.42 7.22 18.59
N VAL A 318 -2.97 6.48 19.55
CA VAL A 318 -2.54 5.09 19.84
C VAL A 318 -2.76 4.19 18.63
N GLU A 319 -3.90 4.31 17.93
CA GLU A 319 -4.17 3.59 16.68
C GLU A 319 -3.16 3.96 15.58
N ARG A 320 -2.83 5.26 15.44
CA ARG A 320 -1.81 5.73 14.50
C ARG A 320 -0.44 5.12 14.81
N ILE A 321 -0.01 5.15 16.07
CA ILE A 321 1.27 4.56 16.50
C ILE A 321 1.30 3.05 16.22
N CYS A 322 0.22 2.31 16.54
CA CYS A 322 0.14 0.87 16.27
C CYS A 322 0.17 0.53 14.76
N LYS A 323 -0.40 1.41 13.93
CA LYS A 323 -0.30 1.29 12.47
C LYS A 323 1.13 1.46 11.98
N GLU A 324 1.86 2.46 12.49
CA GLU A 324 3.28 2.65 12.18
C GLU A 324 4.13 1.47 12.68
N ILE A 325 3.82 0.89 13.85
CA ILE A 325 4.48 -0.33 14.34
C ILE A 325 4.22 -1.50 13.38
N THR A 326 2.96 -1.71 12.96
CA THR A 326 2.60 -2.77 12.01
C THR A 326 3.40 -2.65 10.71
N GLN A 327 3.38 -1.46 10.11
CA GLN A 327 4.10 -1.21 8.85
C GLN A 327 5.62 -1.34 9.03
N SER A 328 6.17 -0.87 10.15
CA SER A 328 7.59 -1.01 10.45
C SER A 328 7.99 -2.47 10.62
N CYS A 329 7.22 -3.28 11.34
CA CYS A 329 7.46 -4.71 11.49
C CYS A 329 7.43 -5.45 10.14
N MET A 330 6.53 -5.06 9.23
CA MET A 330 6.54 -5.61 7.86
C MET A 330 7.82 -5.23 7.11
N VAL A 331 8.38 -4.03 7.28
CA VAL A 331 9.68 -3.69 6.67
C VAL A 331 10.82 -4.47 7.30
N LEU A 332 10.84 -4.58 8.62
CA LEU A 332 11.88 -5.28 9.37
C LEU A 332 11.92 -6.78 9.08
N SER A 333 10.75 -7.42 8.91
CA SER A 333 10.66 -8.86 8.63
C SER A 333 11.40 -9.25 7.35
N MET A 334 11.47 -8.35 6.36
CA MET A 334 12.16 -8.60 5.08
C MET A 334 13.68 -8.71 5.22
N THR A 335 14.25 -8.26 6.33
CA THR A 335 15.70 -8.21 6.56
C THR A 335 16.23 -9.39 7.36
N ASP A 336 15.34 -10.21 7.94
CA ASP A 336 15.68 -11.42 8.66
C ASP A 336 14.86 -12.60 8.11
N ARG A 337 15.55 -13.69 7.76
CA ARG A 337 14.91 -14.85 7.13
C ARG A 337 13.87 -15.51 8.03
N GLY A 338 14.17 -15.64 9.32
CA GLY A 338 13.24 -16.25 10.29
C GLY A 338 12.00 -15.37 10.53
N ALA A 339 12.19 -14.06 10.64
CA ALA A 339 11.12 -13.09 10.74
C ALA A 339 10.24 -13.06 9.48
N SER A 340 10.84 -13.17 8.29
CA SER A 340 10.09 -13.28 7.02
C SER A 340 9.12 -14.44 7.01
N VAL A 341 9.57 -15.66 7.38
CA VAL A 341 8.71 -16.86 7.42
C VAL A 341 7.54 -16.66 8.38
N ARG A 342 7.82 -16.20 9.61
CA ARG A 342 6.77 -15.96 10.62
C ARG A 342 5.81 -14.83 10.24
N MET A 343 6.30 -13.79 9.57
CA MET A 343 5.47 -12.70 9.06
C MET A 343 4.51 -13.18 7.97
N LEU A 344 5.02 -13.96 7.00
CA LEU A 344 4.18 -14.54 5.94
C LEU A 344 3.10 -15.46 6.51
N GLU A 345 3.45 -16.26 7.52
CA GLU A 345 2.50 -17.09 8.24
C GLU A 345 1.43 -16.24 8.95
N HIS A 346 1.86 -15.21 9.69
CA HIS A 346 0.97 -14.30 10.40
C HIS A 346 -0.02 -13.59 9.47
N LEU A 347 0.46 -13.04 8.35
CA LEU A 347 -0.36 -12.30 7.38
C LEU A 347 -1.36 -13.23 6.69
N ALA A 348 -0.93 -14.42 6.25
CA ALA A 348 -1.83 -15.37 5.62
C ALA A 348 -2.95 -15.82 6.57
N GLN A 349 -2.63 -16.00 7.85
CA GLN A 349 -3.58 -16.49 8.85
C GLN A 349 -4.53 -15.39 9.35
N ASN A 350 -4.07 -14.14 9.46
CA ASN A 350 -4.79 -13.07 10.16
C ASN A 350 -5.21 -11.88 9.29
N ALA A 351 -4.58 -11.68 8.14
CA ALA A 351 -4.78 -10.49 7.28
C ALA A 351 -5.36 -10.81 5.89
N GLY A 352 -5.37 -12.08 5.47
CA GLY A 352 -5.97 -12.51 4.21
C GLY A 352 -5.00 -12.53 3.03
N PHE A 353 -5.50 -12.94 1.86
CA PHE A 353 -4.64 -13.20 0.70
C PHE A 353 -4.07 -11.90 0.13
N GLU A 354 -4.89 -10.85 0.02
CA GLU A 354 -4.47 -9.57 -0.59
C GLU A 354 -3.31 -8.91 0.16
N VAL A 355 -3.40 -8.84 1.49
CA VAL A 355 -2.31 -8.28 2.32
C VAL A 355 -1.04 -9.13 2.21
N THR A 356 -1.20 -10.45 2.18
CA THR A 356 -0.08 -11.38 1.99
C THR A 356 0.58 -11.16 0.62
N LEU A 357 -0.20 -11.08 -0.46
CA LEU A 357 0.29 -10.83 -1.81
C LEU A 357 1.05 -9.49 -1.89
N ASN A 358 0.50 -8.42 -1.31
CA ASN A 358 1.16 -7.11 -1.28
C ASN A 358 2.49 -7.16 -0.52
N HIS A 359 2.57 -7.91 0.57
CA HIS A 359 3.83 -8.07 1.29
C HIS A 359 4.85 -8.89 0.49
N VAL A 360 4.43 -9.98 -0.16
CA VAL A 360 5.31 -10.78 -1.05
C VAL A 360 5.82 -9.93 -2.21
N TRP A 361 4.97 -9.05 -2.76
CA TRP A 361 5.37 -8.10 -3.81
C TRP A 361 6.41 -7.11 -3.31
N GLU A 362 6.18 -6.51 -2.15
CA GLU A 362 7.15 -5.59 -1.55
C GLU A 362 8.49 -6.28 -1.28
N MET A 363 8.45 -7.50 -0.75
CA MET A 363 9.63 -8.34 -0.56
C MET A 363 10.36 -8.59 -1.88
N SER A 364 9.66 -8.89 -2.99
CA SER A 364 10.30 -9.24 -4.27
C SER A 364 11.10 -8.08 -4.86
N GLY A 365 10.62 -6.85 -4.63
CA GLY A 365 11.34 -5.63 -4.98
C GLY A 365 12.53 -5.34 -4.04
N ALA A 366 12.36 -5.65 -2.75
CA ALA A 366 13.27 -5.20 -1.68
C ALA A 366 14.44 -6.16 -1.39
N ILE A 367 14.35 -7.44 -1.74
CA ILE A 367 15.40 -8.43 -1.41
C ILE A 367 16.23 -8.83 -2.64
N GLU A 368 17.50 -9.15 -2.40
CA GLU A 368 18.34 -9.76 -3.43
C GLU A 368 17.77 -11.13 -3.86
N GLY A 369 17.78 -11.42 -5.16
CA GLY A 369 17.12 -12.61 -5.74
C GLY A 369 15.60 -12.49 -5.94
N GLY A 370 14.94 -11.46 -5.38
CA GLY A 370 13.53 -11.15 -5.64
C GLY A 370 12.56 -12.31 -5.36
N VAL A 371 11.61 -12.55 -6.27
CA VAL A 371 10.58 -13.58 -6.09
C VAL A 371 11.16 -14.99 -5.91
N ASP A 372 12.29 -15.31 -6.52
CA ASP A 372 12.92 -16.63 -6.39
C ASP A 372 13.48 -16.87 -4.99
N GLN A 373 13.96 -15.82 -4.32
CA GLN A 373 14.38 -15.90 -2.93
C GLN A 373 13.18 -16.11 -2.00
N ILE A 374 12.01 -15.55 -2.33
CA ILE A 374 10.76 -15.77 -1.57
C ILE A 374 10.25 -17.19 -1.77
N SER A 375 10.32 -17.75 -2.98
CA SER A 375 9.97 -19.15 -3.23
C SER A 375 10.80 -20.12 -2.37
N GLN A 376 12.04 -19.77 -2.00
CA GLN A 376 12.82 -20.60 -1.07
C GLN A 376 12.30 -20.56 0.37
N LEU A 377 11.62 -19.48 0.79
CA LEU A 377 11.00 -19.39 2.12
C LEU A 377 9.82 -20.35 2.25
N GLU A 378 9.17 -20.71 1.14
CA GLU A 378 8.07 -21.67 1.13
C GLU A 378 8.48 -23.00 1.78
N ALA A 379 9.72 -23.45 1.60
CA ALA A 379 10.23 -24.70 2.16
C ALA A 379 10.34 -24.69 3.69
N GLU A 380 10.38 -23.51 4.31
CA GLU A 380 10.49 -23.32 5.77
C GLU A 380 9.14 -23.10 6.43
N LEU A 381 8.08 -22.87 5.65
CA LEU A 381 6.72 -22.79 6.19
C LEU A 381 6.29 -24.14 6.82
N PRO A 382 5.42 -24.10 7.84
CA PRO A 382 4.76 -25.30 8.34
C PRO A 382 4.10 -26.11 7.22
N LYS A 383 4.12 -27.44 7.35
CA LYS A 383 3.58 -28.36 6.33
C LYS A 383 2.07 -28.21 6.08
N THR A 384 1.37 -27.59 7.02
CA THR A 384 -0.08 -27.37 7.01
C THR A 384 -0.35 -25.92 7.39
N GLY A 385 -1.40 -25.32 6.84
CA GLY A 385 -1.80 -23.95 7.17
C GLY A 385 -2.06 -23.12 5.91
N ILE A 386 -2.79 -22.02 6.07
CA ILE A 386 -3.23 -21.17 4.96
C ILE A 386 -2.03 -20.58 4.20
N ALA A 387 -0.95 -20.24 4.90
CA ALA A 387 0.28 -19.73 4.29
C ALA A 387 0.88 -20.68 3.23
N ARG A 388 0.76 -22.00 3.44
CA ARG A 388 1.24 -23.01 2.48
C ARG A 388 0.43 -23.04 1.19
N THR A 389 -0.82 -22.58 1.23
CA THR A 389 -1.70 -22.40 0.06
C THR A 389 -1.48 -21.04 -0.59
N TYR A 390 -1.43 -19.98 0.22
CA TYR A 390 -1.36 -18.60 -0.27
C TYR A 390 0.00 -18.26 -0.90
N LEU A 391 1.11 -18.67 -0.26
CA LEU A 391 2.43 -18.22 -0.70
C LEU A 391 2.79 -18.69 -2.13
N PRO A 392 2.59 -19.96 -2.52
CA PRO A 392 2.85 -20.40 -3.89
C PRO A 392 2.02 -19.66 -4.95
N VAL A 393 0.76 -19.33 -4.61
CA VAL A 393 -0.11 -18.57 -5.51
C VAL A 393 0.38 -17.13 -5.63
N ALA A 394 0.73 -16.50 -4.52
CA ALA A 394 1.27 -15.14 -4.51
C ALA A 394 2.60 -15.03 -5.28
N THR A 395 3.54 -15.95 -5.05
CA THR A 395 4.81 -15.99 -5.77
C THR A 395 4.62 -16.25 -7.27
N SER A 396 3.68 -17.12 -7.65
CA SER A 396 3.31 -17.33 -9.06
C SER A 396 2.77 -16.05 -9.71
N ILE A 397 1.83 -15.36 -9.05
CA ILE A 397 1.24 -14.11 -9.56
C ILE A 397 2.31 -13.05 -9.81
N ILE A 398 3.22 -12.86 -8.85
CA ILE A 398 4.31 -11.88 -8.97
C ILE A 398 5.27 -12.28 -10.09
N ARG A 399 5.64 -13.56 -10.16
CA ARG A 399 6.52 -14.08 -11.22
C ARG A 399 5.90 -13.88 -12.61
N ASP A 400 4.61 -14.17 -12.77
CA ASP A 400 3.89 -13.96 -14.03
C ASP A 400 3.91 -12.47 -14.42
N PHE A 401 3.69 -11.57 -13.45
CA PHE A 401 3.75 -10.13 -13.68
C PHE A 401 5.14 -9.65 -14.08
N GLU A 402 6.18 -10.03 -13.34
CA GLU A 402 7.56 -9.67 -13.68
C GLU A 402 7.97 -10.23 -15.05
N ASN A 403 7.55 -11.46 -15.37
CA ASN A 403 7.79 -12.08 -16.67
C ASN A 403 7.06 -11.35 -17.81
N SER A 404 5.84 -10.85 -17.59
CA SER A 404 5.08 -10.13 -18.60
C SER A 404 5.82 -8.92 -19.17
N ARG A 405 6.72 -8.31 -18.39
CA ARG A 405 7.56 -7.17 -18.78
C ARG A 405 8.80 -7.55 -19.59
N LYS A 406 9.20 -8.83 -19.58
CA LYS A 406 10.31 -9.31 -20.42
C LYS A 406 9.89 -9.29 -21.87
N HIS A 407 10.72 -8.75 -22.75
CA HIS A 407 10.38 -8.53 -24.16
C HIS A 407 9.91 -9.82 -24.87
N ASP A 408 10.60 -10.94 -24.67
CA ASP A 408 10.35 -12.20 -25.38
C ASP A 408 9.32 -13.12 -24.69
N VAL A 409 8.70 -12.66 -23.59
CA VAL A 409 7.72 -13.44 -22.85
C VAL A 409 6.34 -12.81 -23.04
N PRO A 410 5.35 -13.54 -23.59
CA PRO A 410 4.00 -13.03 -23.65
C PRO A 410 3.43 -12.90 -22.23
N PRO A 411 2.51 -11.96 -21.97
CA PRO A 411 1.82 -11.88 -20.68
C PRO A 411 0.95 -13.11 -20.53
N GLN A 412 1.16 -13.89 -19.48
CA GLN A 412 0.38 -15.10 -19.23
C GLN A 412 -0.07 -15.16 -17.77
N LEU A 413 -1.17 -15.86 -17.52
CA LEU A 413 -1.68 -16.14 -16.19
C LEU A 413 -2.28 -17.55 -16.16
N HIS A 414 -2.06 -18.27 -15.07
CA HIS A 414 -2.67 -19.58 -14.85
C HIS A 414 -3.84 -19.48 -13.86
N LEU A 415 -5.00 -20.02 -14.25
CA LEU A 415 -6.13 -20.24 -13.35
C LEU A 415 -6.17 -21.70 -12.90
N THR A 416 -6.79 -21.95 -11.76
CA THR A 416 -6.94 -23.27 -11.16
C THR A 416 -8.37 -23.42 -10.65
N LEU A 417 -8.85 -24.65 -10.55
CA LEU A 417 -10.16 -24.94 -9.95
C LEU A 417 -10.29 -24.37 -8.52
N ALA A 418 -9.18 -24.31 -7.78
CA ALA A 418 -9.16 -23.74 -6.43
C ALA A 418 -9.40 -22.22 -6.43
N ASP A 419 -8.93 -21.50 -7.45
CA ASP A 419 -9.14 -20.04 -7.53
C ASP A 419 -10.62 -19.68 -7.60
N HIS A 420 -11.43 -20.49 -8.30
CA HIS A 420 -12.88 -20.29 -8.38
C HIS A 420 -13.59 -20.50 -7.03
N GLY A 421 -12.98 -21.24 -6.09
CA GLY A 421 -13.48 -21.43 -4.73
C GLY A 421 -13.00 -20.37 -3.73
N GLU A 422 -12.04 -19.51 -4.12
CA GLU A 422 -11.36 -18.55 -3.24
C GLU A 422 -11.51 -17.12 -3.80
N PRO A 423 -12.60 -16.39 -3.47
CA PRO A 423 -12.93 -15.11 -4.08
C PRO A 423 -11.83 -14.04 -3.98
N GLU A 424 -11.07 -14.01 -2.88
CA GLU A 424 -9.96 -13.05 -2.70
C GLU A 424 -8.81 -13.33 -3.68
N VAL A 425 -8.50 -14.61 -3.92
CA VAL A 425 -7.46 -15.03 -4.86
C VAL A 425 -7.88 -14.69 -6.28
N LEU A 426 -9.11 -15.03 -6.66
CA LEU A 426 -9.65 -14.70 -7.97
C LEU A 426 -9.68 -13.18 -8.22
N ALA A 427 -10.12 -12.39 -7.23
CA ALA A 427 -10.12 -10.93 -7.32
C ALA A 427 -8.71 -10.35 -7.52
N SER A 428 -7.71 -10.90 -6.83
CA SER A 428 -6.31 -10.50 -6.97
C SER A 428 -5.75 -10.85 -8.36
N LYS A 429 -6.03 -12.07 -8.85
CA LYS A 429 -5.69 -12.51 -10.21
C LYS A 429 -6.34 -11.63 -11.28
N ILE A 430 -7.61 -11.24 -11.10
CA ILE A 430 -8.30 -10.29 -11.99
C ILE A 430 -7.59 -8.94 -11.98
N GLY A 431 -7.17 -8.43 -10.81
CA GLY A 431 -6.42 -7.17 -10.71
C GLY A 431 -5.09 -7.20 -11.47
N VAL A 432 -4.34 -8.30 -11.32
CA VAL A 432 -3.06 -8.51 -12.03
C VAL A 432 -3.27 -8.69 -13.53
N ALA A 433 -4.27 -9.47 -13.95
CA ALA A 433 -4.68 -9.64 -15.34
C ALA A 433 -5.03 -8.31 -16.00
N THR A 434 -5.81 -7.48 -15.31
CA THR A 434 -6.19 -6.13 -15.75
C THR A 434 -4.96 -5.25 -15.93
N SER A 435 -4.01 -5.30 -15.00
CA SER A 435 -2.78 -4.52 -15.06
C SER A 435 -1.87 -4.96 -16.21
N MET A 436 -1.66 -6.26 -16.37
CA MET A 436 -0.93 -6.83 -17.51
C MET A 436 -1.59 -6.45 -18.84
N PHE A 437 -2.91 -6.58 -18.94
CA PHE A 437 -3.64 -6.27 -20.15
C PHE A 437 -3.61 -4.77 -20.49
N ALA A 438 -3.72 -3.88 -19.50
CA ALA A 438 -3.59 -2.44 -19.71
C ALA A 438 -2.18 -2.05 -20.22
N GLU A 439 -1.14 -2.68 -19.67
CA GLU A 439 0.25 -2.45 -20.05
C GLU A 439 0.57 -3.02 -21.45
N HIS A 440 0.08 -4.23 -21.75
CA HIS A 440 0.54 -5.03 -22.88
C HIS A 440 -0.48 -5.25 -24.01
N GLY A 441 -1.76 -4.96 -23.76
CA GLY A 441 -2.86 -5.11 -24.73
C GLY A 441 -3.22 -6.55 -25.09
N CYS A 442 -2.53 -7.53 -24.49
CA CYS A 442 -2.83 -8.96 -24.63
C CYS A 442 -2.59 -9.71 -23.32
N LEU A 443 -3.32 -10.80 -23.12
CA LEU A 443 -3.11 -11.72 -22.00
C LEU A 443 -3.48 -13.15 -22.41
N PHE A 444 -2.55 -14.09 -22.29
CA PHE A 444 -2.82 -15.52 -22.41
C PHE A 444 -3.26 -16.06 -21.05
N VAL A 445 -4.41 -16.70 -20.98
CA VAL A 445 -4.93 -17.27 -19.74
C VAL A 445 -5.05 -18.77 -19.92
N HIS A 446 -4.35 -19.53 -19.07
CA HIS A 446 -4.43 -20.99 -19.05
C HIS A 446 -5.54 -21.44 -18.12
N ASP A 447 -6.22 -22.52 -18.51
CA ASP A 447 -7.27 -23.16 -17.71
C ASP A 447 -8.42 -22.21 -17.33
N ALA A 448 -8.74 -21.25 -18.21
CA ALA A 448 -9.82 -20.29 -18.04
C ALA A 448 -11.21 -20.90 -18.17
N PHE A 449 -11.32 -22.00 -18.91
CA PHE A 449 -12.57 -22.68 -19.19
C PHE A 449 -12.49 -24.18 -18.88
N PRO A 450 -13.59 -24.80 -18.41
CA PRO A 450 -13.66 -26.25 -18.29
C PRO A 450 -13.49 -26.93 -19.65
N ALA A 451 -12.48 -27.77 -19.80
CA ALA A 451 -12.26 -28.54 -21.04
C ALA A 451 -13.51 -29.32 -21.53
N PRO A 452 -14.32 -29.97 -20.67
CA PRO A 452 -15.53 -30.67 -21.13
C PRO A 452 -16.55 -29.75 -21.83
N LEU A 453 -16.70 -28.50 -21.37
CA LEU A 453 -17.58 -27.53 -21.99
C LEU A 453 -17.10 -27.16 -23.42
N LEU A 454 -15.79 -26.96 -23.59
CA LEU A 454 -15.22 -26.65 -24.90
C LEU A 454 -15.30 -27.84 -25.86
N GLU A 455 -15.21 -29.08 -25.36
CA GLU A 455 -15.43 -30.28 -26.18
C GLU A 455 -16.88 -30.38 -26.69
N GLU A 456 -17.87 -30.04 -25.86
CA GLU A 456 -19.27 -29.97 -26.27
C GLU A 456 -19.49 -28.91 -27.33
N CYS A 457 -18.91 -27.71 -27.14
CA CYS A 457 -18.93 -26.64 -28.13
C CYS A 457 -18.28 -27.09 -29.46
N ARG A 458 -17.12 -27.76 -29.40
CA ARG A 458 -16.44 -28.29 -30.60
C ARG A 458 -17.32 -29.30 -31.33
N ARG A 459 -17.92 -30.26 -30.62
CA ARG A 459 -18.79 -31.28 -31.22
C ARG A 459 -20.02 -30.65 -31.89
N ALA A 460 -20.66 -29.69 -31.23
CA ALA A 460 -21.79 -28.97 -31.80
C ALA A 460 -21.38 -28.20 -33.06
N PHE A 461 -20.20 -27.56 -33.04
CA PHE A 461 -19.66 -26.85 -34.18
C PHE A 461 -19.39 -27.77 -35.39
N GLU A 462 -18.64 -28.85 -35.18
CA GLU A 462 -18.22 -29.79 -36.24
C GLU A 462 -19.40 -30.49 -36.92
N LYS A 463 -20.47 -30.76 -36.17
CA LYS A 463 -21.67 -31.40 -36.71
C LYS A 463 -22.68 -30.42 -37.32
N GLY A 464 -22.49 -29.11 -37.12
CA GLY A 464 -23.47 -28.10 -37.53
C GLY A 464 -24.78 -28.19 -36.74
N GLU A 465 -24.75 -28.63 -35.48
CA GLU A 465 -25.92 -28.80 -34.60
C GLU A 465 -26.42 -27.44 -34.03
N PHE A 466 -26.50 -26.39 -34.87
CA PHE A 466 -26.95 -25.06 -34.47
C PHE A 466 -27.58 -24.29 -35.64
N HIS A 467 -28.52 -23.39 -35.33
CA HIS A 467 -29.18 -22.55 -36.33
C HIS A 467 -28.46 -21.20 -36.48
N SER A 468 -27.61 -21.06 -37.51
CA SER A 468 -26.95 -19.79 -37.81
C SER A 468 -27.65 -19.04 -38.95
N VAL A 469 -27.89 -17.76 -38.74
CA VAL A 469 -28.33 -16.81 -39.77
C VAL A 469 -27.10 -16.21 -40.44
N GLY A 470 -26.83 -16.64 -41.68
CA GLY A 470 -25.68 -16.18 -42.47
C GLY A 470 -24.87 -17.35 -43.03
N GLN A 471 -24.08 -17.07 -44.06
CA GLN A 471 -23.15 -18.05 -44.62
C GLN A 471 -21.74 -17.82 -44.07
N PRO A 472 -20.94 -18.88 -43.86
CA PRO A 472 -19.53 -18.72 -43.47
C PRO A 472 -18.78 -17.78 -44.42
N LEU A 473 -18.09 -16.80 -43.84
CA LEU A 473 -17.34 -15.79 -44.58
C LEU A 473 -15.88 -16.21 -44.71
N LYS A 474 -15.32 -16.16 -45.93
CA LYS A 474 -13.89 -16.38 -46.13
C LYS A 474 -13.11 -15.14 -45.66
N VAL A 475 -12.42 -15.24 -44.54
CA VAL A 475 -11.67 -14.15 -43.88
C VAL A 475 -10.15 -14.26 -44.04
N GLY A 476 -9.71 -15.24 -44.83
CA GLY A 476 -8.30 -15.43 -45.14
C GLY A 476 -8.08 -16.68 -45.98
N ASP A 477 -6.81 -16.95 -46.27
CA ASP A 477 -6.41 -18.20 -46.90
C ASP A 477 -6.83 -19.39 -46.02
N CYS A 478 -7.64 -20.29 -46.60
CA CYS A 478 -8.25 -21.44 -45.92
C CYS A 478 -8.84 -21.13 -44.54
N ARG A 479 -9.44 -19.94 -44.38
CA ARG A 479 -10.06 -19.49 -43.13
C ARG A 479 -11.49 -19.03 -43.33
N TYR A 480 -12.37 -19.55 -42.49
CA TYR A 480 -13.81 -19.29 -42.56
C TYR A 480 -14.31 -18.83 -41.19
N MET A 481 -15.02 -17.71 -41.19
CA MET A 481 -15.68 -17.14 -40.01
C MET A 481 -17.17 -17.43 -40.07
N THR A 482 -17.71 -18.03 -39.01
CA THR A 482 -19.13 -18.34 -38.86
C THR A 482 -19.65 -17.65 -37.61
N THR A 483 -20.70 -16.84 -37.70
CA THR A 483 -21.43 -16.43 -36.49
C THR A 483 -22.16 -17.65 -35.94
N VAL A 484 -21.87 -18.01 -34.69
CA VAL A 484 -22.57 -19.12 -34.02
C VAL A 484 -23.61 -18.53 -33.06
N PRO A 485 -24.84 -19.08 -33.03
CA PRO A 485 -25.86 -18.59 -32.11
C PRO A 485 -25.48 -18.94 -30.67
N VAL A 486 -25.89 -18.10 -29.72
CA VAL A 486 -25.85 -18.43 -28.29
C VAL A 486 -26.99 -19.38 -27.99
N ASP A 487 -26.77 -20.65 -28.32
CA ASP A 487 -27.71 -21.76 -28.21
C ASP A 487 -26.97 -23.07 -27.86
N GLY A 488 -27.68 -24.06 -27.34
CA GLY A 488 -27.11 -25.36 -26.96
C GLY A 488 -25.89 -25.20 -26.03
N PRO A 489 -24.77 -25.90 -26.30
CA PRO A 489 -23.54 -25.77 -25.50
C PRO A 489 -22.95 -24.35 -25.46
N PHE A 490 -23.23 -23.51 -26.47
CA PHE A 490 -22.76 -22.12 -26.50
C PHE A 490 -23.58 -21.19 -25.60
N ASN A 491 -24.80 -21.58 -25.23
CA ASN A 491 -25.60 -20.88 -24.23
C ASN A 491 -25.23 -21.31 -22.81
N ASN A 492 -23.97 -21.08 -22.44
CA ASN A 492 -23.45 -21.37 -21.11
C ASN A 492 -22.79 -20.11 -20.52
N ARG A 493 -23.24 -19.70 -19.33
CA ARG A 493 -22.68 -18.54 -18.61
C ARG A 493 -21.17 -18.68 -18.41
N ASP A 494 -20.69 -19.88 -18.12
CA ASP A 494 -19.26 -20.12 -17.87
C ASP A 494 -18.41 -20.02 -19.14
N LEU A 495 -19.03 -19.82 -20.32
CA LEU A 495 -18.35 -19.54 -21.57
C LEU A 495 -18.20 -18.03 -21.84
N PHE A 496 -19.29 -17.25 -21.76
CA PHE A 496 -19.27 -15.83 -22.15
C PHE A 496 -19.31 -14.85 -20.98
N ALA A 497 -19.55 -15.33 -19.76
CA ALA A 497 -19.68 -14.51 -18.55
C ALA A 497 -19.10 -15.22 -17.29
N ALA A 498 -18.07 -16.05 -17.46
CA ALA A 498 -17.32 -16.64 -16.35
C ALA A 498 -16.78 -15.54 -15.43
N ASP A 499 -16.67 -15.82 -14.12
CA ASP A 499 -16.35 -14.79 -13.11
C ASP A 499 -15.05 -14.04 -13.40
N PHE A 500 -14.02 -14.74 -13.87
CA PHE A 500 -12.76 -14.13 -14.29
C PHE A 500 -12.97 -13.16 -15.47
N ILE A 501 -13.66 -13.60 -16.52
CA ILE A 501 -13.94 -12.78 -17.71
C ILE A 501 -14.76 -11.56 -17.32
N ASN A 502 -15.86 -11.79 -16.60
CA ASN A 502 -16.73 -10.71 -16.15
C ASN A 502 -15.95 -9.69 -15.30
N GLY A 503 -15.09 -10.15 -14.38
CA GLY A 503 -14.26 -9.26 -13.57
C GLY A 503 -13.26 -8.43 -14.39
N VAL A 504 -12.58 -9.03 -15.38
CA VAL A 504 -11.69 -8.32 -16.29
C VAL A 504 -12.46 -7.32 -17.15
N MET A 505 -13.59 -7.72 -17.73
CA MET A 505 -14.42 -6.85 -18.59
C MET A 505 -15.01 -5.67 -17.81
N GLN A 506 -15.51 -5.89 -16.60
CA GLN A 506 -16.01 -4.80 -15.75
C GLN A 506 -14.94 -3.76 -15.45
N ARG A 507 -13.70 -4.20 -15.17
CA ARG A 507 -12.58 -3.28 -14.91
C ARG A 507 -12.11 -2.55 -16.16
N MET A 508 -12.04 -3.22 -17.31
CA MET A 508 -11.48 -2.66 -18.54
C MET A 508 -12.49 -1.87 -19.40
N LEU A 509 -13.72 -2.35 -19.51
CA LEU A 509 -14.79 -1.81 -20.36
C LEU A 509 -15.90 -1.10 -19.57
N GLY A 510 -15.95 -1.31 -18.26
CA GLY A 510 -16.97 -0.75 -17.37
C GLY A 510 -18.09 -1.74 -17.04
N PRO A 511 -18.93 -1.42 -16.04
CA PRO A 511 -19.94 -2.35 -15.51
C PRO A 511 -21.01 -2.74 -16.54
N ASP A 512 -21.26 -1.89 -17.54
CA ASP A 512 -22.29 -2.06 -18.58
C ASP A 512 -21.75 -2.63 -19.89
N TYR A 513 -20.56 -3.27 -19.90
CA TYR A 513 -20.04 -3.89 -21.12
C TYR A 513 -21.05 -4.83 -21.79
N ILE A 514 -20.98 -4.99 -23.10
CA ILE A 514 -21.87 -5.87 -23.87
C ILE A 514 -21.05 -6.89 -24.66
N LEU A 515 -21.66 -8.01 -25.00
CA LEU A 515 -21.14 -8.94 -25.98
C LEU A 515 -21.48 -8.36 -27.37
N GLY A 516 -20.44 -7.99 -28.11
CA GLY A 516 -20.54 -7.36 -29.42
C GLY A 516 -20.59 -8.36 -30.56
N SER A 517 -19.83 -9.46 -30.47
CA SER A 517 -19.88 -10.55 -31.43
C SER A 517 -19.55 -11.91 -30.81
N PHE A 518 -20.04 -12.97 -31.45
CA PHE A 518 -19.85 -14.36 -31.03
C PHE A 518 -19.70 -15.25 -32.27
N THR A 519 -18.44 -15.51 -32.65
CA THR A 519 -18.11 -16.15 -33.93
C THR A 519 -17.09 -17.25 -33.76
N ILE A 520 -17.05 -18.22 -34.66
CA ILE A 520 -15.94 -19.17 -34.75
C ILE A 520 -15.16 -18.89 -36.03
N VAL A 521 -13.85 -18.72 -35.90
CA VAL A 521 -12.91 -18.68 -37.03
C VAL A 521 -12.22 -20.03 -37.11
N SER A 522 -12.53 -20.81 -38.14
CA SER A 522 -11.85 -22.07 -38.43
C SER A 522 -10.70 -21.83 -39.40
N SER A 523 -9.50 -22.27 -39.02
CA SER A 523 -8.36 -22.39 -39.95
C SER A 523 -8.24 -23.84 -40.41
N GLU A 524 -8.49 -24.08 -41.69
CA GLU A 524 -8.43 -25.43 -42.27
C GLU A 524 -6.98 -25.89 -42.49
N PRO A 525 -6.74 -27.21 -42.63
CA PRO A 525 -5.41 -27.75 -42.94
C PRO A 525 -4.76 -27.06 -44.13
N GLY A 526 -3.49 -26.64 -43.97
CA GLY A 526 -2.71 -25.95 -45.00
C GLY A 526 -2.89 -24.43 -45.07
N ALA A 527 -3.70 -23.83 -44.19
CA ALA A 527 -3.90 -22.39 -44.15
C ALA A 527 -2.57 -21.64 -43.92
N GLN A 528 -2.24 -20.70 -44.80
CA GLN A 528 -0.99 -19.93 -44.75
C GLN A 528 -1.01 -18.85 -43.66
N LEU A 529 0.15 -18.27 -43.34
CA LEU A 529 0.26 -17.16 -42.38
C LEU A 529 -0.64 -15.97 -42.77
N GLN A 530 -1.44 -15.46 -41.84
CA GLN A 530 -2.25 -14.26 -42.10
C GLN A 530 -1.40 -12.99 -42.22
N HIS A 531 -1.93 -11.99 -42.91
CA HIS A 531 -1.37 -10.65 -42.90
C HIS A 531 -1.48 -10.04 -41.50
N LEU A 532 -0.51 -9.20 -41.14
CA LEU A 532 -0.51 -8.48 -39.87
C LEU A 532 -1.55 -7.34 -39.92
N HIS A 533 -2.47 -7.33 -38.96
CA HIS A 533 -3.57 -6.37 -38.91
C HIS A 533 -3.97 -6.03 -37.46
N VAL A 534 -4.89 -5.08 -37.32
CA VAL A 534 -5.63 -4.78 -36.09
C VAL A 534 -7.10 -5.04 -36.36
N ASP A 535 -7.88 -5.43 -35.35
CA ASP A 535 -9.33 -5.64 -35.50
C ASP A 535 -10.06 -4.31 -35.75
N HIS A 536 -9.56 -3.22 -35.15
CA HIS A 536 -10.09 -1.88 -35.37
C HIS A 536 -9.00 -0.81 -35.19
N ALA A 537 -9.06 0.24 -36.00
CA ALA A 537 -8.20 1.41 -35.83
C ALA A 537 -8.50 2.13 -34.49
N ALA A 538 -7.56 2.96 -34.02
CA ALA A 538 -7.84 3.83 -32.87
C ALA A 538 -9.02 4.76 -33.16
N LEU A 539 -9.95 4.89 -32.20
CA LEU A 539 -11.12 5.78 -32.34
C LEU A 539 -10.74 7.26 -32.42
N PHE A 540 -9.62 7.63 -31.81
CA PHE A 540 -9.09 8.99 -31.76
C PHE A 540 -7.66 8.99 -32.33
N PRO A 541 -7.51 9.08 -33.66
CA PRO A 541 -6.20 9.04 -34.32
C PRO A 541 -5.21 10.10 -33.81
N GLU A 542 -5.71 11.27 -33.41
CA GLU A 542 -4.93 12.41 -32.93
C GLU A 542 -4.21 12.17 -31.60
N VAL A 543 -4.69 11.21 -30.81
CA VAL A 543 -4.07 10.76 -29.55
C VAL A 543 -3.59 9.32 -29.64
N SER A 544 -3.64 8.70 -30.83
CA SER A 544 -3.14 7.35 -31.05
C SER A 544 -1.66 7.27 -30.65
N GLY A 545 -1.29 6.23 -29.90
CA GLY A 545 0.04 6.10 -29.33
C GLY A 545 0.24 6.80 -27.99
N GLN A 546 -0.81 7.36 -27.39
CA GLN A 546 -0.78 7.74 -25.97
C GLN A 546 -1.02 6.51 -25.08
N PRO A 547 -0.23 6.36 -23.99
CA PRO A 547 -0.25 5.17 -23.13
C PRO A 547 -1.58 4.90 -22.42
N ASP A 548 -2.42 5.91 -22.24
CA ASP A 548 -3.52 5.86 -21.25
C ASP A 548 -4.92 5.85 -21.88
N ILE A 549 -5.05 5.45 -23.15
CA ILE A 549 -6.36 5.31 -23.79
C ILE A 549 -6.98 3.95 -23.43
N PRO A 550 -8.09 3.91 -22.67
CA PRO A 550 -8.74 2.65 -22.29
C PRO A 550 -9.23 1.87 -23.51
N PRO A 551 -9.33 0.53 -23.45
CA PRO A 551 -9.94 -0.25 -24.51
C PRO A 551 -11.41 0.13 -24.68
N PHE A 552 -11.89 0.15 -25.92
CA PHE A 552 -13.30 0.27 -26.25
C PHE A 552 -13.93 -1.08 -26.63
N ALA A 553 -13.08 -2.05 -26.99
CA ALA A 553 -13.43 -3.43 -27.27
C ALA A 553 -12.27 -4.36 -26.91
N ILE A 554 -12.58 -5.59 -26.50
CA ILE A 554 -11.63 -6.66 -26.19
C ILE A 554 -12.11 -7.95 -26.84
N THR A 555 -11.23 -8.58 -27.62
CA THR A 555 -11.45 -9.91 -28.21
C THR A 555 -10.94 -10.97 -27.24
N VAL A 556 -11.78 -11.96 -26.91
CA VAL A 556 -11.39 -13.19 -26.22
C VAL A 556 -11.43 -14.34 -27.21
N LEU A 557 -10.26 -14.86 -27.55
CA LEU A 557 -10.07 -15.98 -28.46
C LEU A 557 -9.92 -17.27 -27.65
N VAL A 558 -10.88 -18.18 -27.81
CA VAL A 558 -10.96 -19.47 -27.11
C VAL A 558 -10.80 -20.61 -28.12
N PRO A 559 -9.60 -21.18 -28.26
CA PRO A 559 -9.39 -22.38 -29.06
C PRO A 559 -10.27 -23.53 -28.57
N LEU A 560 -10.98 -24.18 -29.50
CA LEU A 560 -11.75 -25.39 -29.19
C LEU A 560 -10.89 -26.67 -29.35
N VAL A 561 -9.58 -26.49 -29.58
CA VAL A 561 -8.55 -27.54 -29.71
C VAL A 561 -7.26 -27.03 -29.06
N ASP A 562 -6.35 -27.94 -28.72
CA ASP A 562 -5.00 -27.56 -28.29
C ASP A 562 -4.28 -26.75 -29.38
N ILE A 563 -3.55 -25.72 -28.95
CA ILE A 563 -2.69 -24.87 -29.77
C ILE A 563 -1.24 -25.21 -29.47
N ASP A 564 -0.60 -25.81 -30.46
CA ASP A 564 0.83 -26.12 -30.50
C ASP A 564 1.51 -25.40 -31.68
N ALA A 565 2.81 -25.67 -31.87
CA ALA A 565 3.60 -25.08 -32.95
C ALA A 565 3.19 -25.58 -34.35
N GLU A 566 2.52 -26.73 -34.48
CA GLU A 566 2.12 -27.33 -35.76
C GLU A 566 0.79 -26.74 -36.26
N ILE A 567 -0.22 -26.70 -35.39
CA ILE A 567 -1.54 -26.13 -35.70
C ILE A 567 -1.51 -24.60 -35.72
N GLY A 568 -0.56 -24.02 -34.99
CA GLY A 568 -0.35 -22.58 -34.82
C GLY A 568 -1.45 -21.92 -34.00
N GLY A 569 -1.14 -20.79 -33.37
CA GLY A 569 -2.11 -19.94 -32.67
C GLY A 569 -2.28 -18.56 -33.32
N THR A 570 -2.61 -17.58 -32.49
CA THR A 570 -2.51 -16.15 -32.83
C THR A 570 -1.20 -15.60 -32.30
N ALA A 571 -0.50 -14.81 -33.11
CA ALA A 571 0.70 -14.08 -32.71
C ALA A 571 0.36 -12.60 -32.56
N VAL A 572 0.83 -11.97 -31.48
CA VAL A 572 0.45 -10.61 -31.05
C VAL A 572 1.66 -9.72 -30.84
N ALA A 573 1.58 -8.46 -31.26
CA ALA A 573 2.59 -7.43 -31.02
C ALA A 573 2.34 -6.79 -29.65
N LYS A 574 2.94 -7.36 -28.60
CA LYS A 574 2.74 -6.93 -27.21
C LYS A 574 2.99 -5.43 -27.03
N GLY A 575 2.00 -4.68 -26.57
CA GLY A 575 2.10 -3.23 -26.31
C GLY A 575 1.87 -2.34 -27.53
N SER A 576 1.58 -2.91 -28.71
CA SER A 576 1.46 -2.13 -29.94
C SER A 576 0.27 -1.16 -29.94
N HIS A 577 -0.72 -1.37 -29.07
CA HIS A 577 -1.89 -0.49 -28.89
C HIS A 577 -1.54 0.86 -28.24
N ARG A 578 -0.35 0.97 -27.63
CA ARG A 578 0.15 2.16 -26.92
C ARG A 578 1.16 2.97 -27.72
N VAL A 579 1.45 2.59 -28.96
CA VAL A 579 2.38 3.30 -29.84
C VAL A 579 1.70 3.67 -31.15
N ASP A 580 2.33 4.52 -31.94
CA ASP A 580 1.82 4.84 -33.26
C ASP A 580 1.80 3.60 -34.18
N PRO A 581 0.93 3.58 -35.21
CA PRO A 581 0.77 2.42 -36.08
C PRO A 581 2.05 1.93 -36.77
N VAL A 582 3.00 2.81 -37.07
CA VAL A 582 4.26 2.43 -37.74
C VAL A 582 5.11 1.63 -36.77
N ARG A 583 5.35 2.18 -35.57
CA ARG A 583 6.10 1.48 -34.52
C ARG A 583 5.41 0.18 -34.14
N GLY A 584 4.09 0.19 -33.95
CA GLY A 584 3.33 -0.98 -33.53
C GLY A 584 3.43 -2.14 -34.52
N ARG A 585 3.48 -1.86 -35.82
CA ARG A 585 3.64 -2.87 -36.87
C ARG A 585 5.02 -3.54 -36.86
N ASP A 586 6.05 -2.81 -36.49
CA ASP A 586 7.44 -3.28 -36.47
C ASP A 586 7.82 -3.96 -35.14
N MET A 587 6.90 -3.99 -34.17
CA MET A 587 7.14 -4.69 -32.90
C MET A 587 7.19 -6.20 -33.10
N PRO A 588 8.08 -6.90 -32.37
CA PRO A 588 8.16 -8.34 -32.41
C PRO A 588 6.88 -8.99 -31.88
N LEU A 589 6.54 -10.13 -32.47
CA LEU A 589 5.33 -10.86 -32.13
C LEU A 589 5.62 -11.93 -31.09
N ALA A 590 4.78 -11.97 -30.07
CA ALA A 590 4.75 -13.03 -29.08
C ALA A 590 3.61 -14.01 -29.39
N THR A 591 3.78 -15.28 -29.01
CA THR A 591 2.76 -16.31 -29.10
C THR A 591 2.93 -17.28 -27.93
N SER A 592 1.87 -18.00 -27.57
CA SER A 592 1.92 -19.03 -26.54
C SER A 592 1.17 -20.27 -27.01
N THR A 593 1.63 -21.43 -26.56
CA THR A 593 0.86 -22.67 -26.67
C THR A 593 -0.27 -22.63 -25.65
N LEU A 594 -1.45 -23.13 -26.03
CA LEU A 594 -2.62 -23.19 -25.15
C LEU A 594 -3.19 -24.60 -25.19
N SER A 595 -3.32 -25.25 -24.05
CA SER A 595 -4.15 -26.45 -23.94
C SER A 595 -5.63 -26.08 -24.03
N LEU A 596 -6.48 -27.05 -24.35
CA LEU A 596 -7.93 -26.89 -24.30
C LEU A 596 -8.36 -26.38 -22.92
N GLY A 597 -9.06 -25.24 -22.90
CA GLY A 597 -9.42 -24.51 -21.69
C GLY A 597 -8.69 -23.17 -21.56
N GLY A 598 -7.58 -22.98 -22.28
CA GLY A 598 -6.89 -21.70 -22.38
C GLY A 598 -7.54 -20.71 -23.36
N CYS A 599 -7.20 -19.43 -23.23
CA CYS A 599 -7.66 -18.38 -24.13
C CYS A 599 -6.66 -17.22 -24.24
N LEU A 600 -6.90 -16.34 -25.23
CA LEU A 600 -6.16 -15.11 -25.44
C LEU A 600 -7.11 -13.91 -25.39
N PHE A 601 -6.84 -12.97 -24.49
CA PHE A 601 -7.45 -11.65 -24.48
C PHE A 601 -6.62 -10.71 -25.35
N MET A 602 -7.26 -9.87 -26.15
CA MET A 602 -6.60 -8.96 -27.08
C MET A 602 -7.35 -7.63 -27.18
N ASP A 603 -6.64 -6.51 -27.05
CA ASP A 603 -7.14 -5.18 -27.32
C ASP A 603 -7.44 -5.06 -28.82
N TYR A 604 -8.58 -4.48 -29.18
CA TYR A 604 -9.02 -4.33 -30.57
C TYR A 604 -8.04 -3.55 -31.46
N ARG A 605 -7.16 -2.74 -30.85
CA ARG A 605 -6.11 -1.95 -31.52
C ARG A 605 -4.77 -2.68 -31.63
N LEU A 606 -4.65 -3.89 -31.08
CA LEU A 606 -3.40 -4.63 -31.04
C LEU A 606 -3.07 -5.25 -32.41
N TYR A 607 -1.82 -5.09 -32.85
CA TYR A 607 -1.36 -5.75 -34.07
C TYR A 607 -1.22 -7.24 -33.80
N HIS A 608 -1.80 -8.04 -34.69
CA HIS A 608 -1.79 -9.49 -34.55
C HIS A 608 -1.98 -10.19 -35.90
N ARG A 609 -1.74 -11.50 -35.92
CA ARG A 609 -2.02 -12.37 -37.07
C ARG A 609 -2.20 -13.82 -36.63
N GLY A 610 -3.08 -14.54 -37.32
CA GLY A 610 -3.14 -15.99 -37.22
C GLY A 610 -1.92 -16.66 -37.86
N LEU A 611 -1.27 -17.56 -37.12
CA LEU A 611 -0.20 -18.42 -37.62
C LEU A 611 -0.74 -19.45 -38.62
N ALA A 612 0.17 -19.99 -39.44
CA ALA A 612 -0.13 -21.05 -40.39
C ALA A 612 -0.62 -22.32 -39.67
N ASN A 613 -1.57 -23.02 -40.28
CA ASN A 613 -2.01 -24.34 -39.83
C ASN A 613 -1.33 -25.42 -40.67
N ASN A 614 -0.24 -25.98 -40.16
CA ASN A 614 0.49 -27.07 -40.81
C ASN A 614 -0.01 -28.45 -40.38
N ALA A 615 -0.96 -28.50 -39.45
CA ALA A 615 -1.54 -29.75 -38.98
C ALA A 615 -2.54 -30.32 -39.98
N LYS A 616 -2.87 -31.60 -39.81
CA LYS A 616 -3.89 -32.32 -40.61
C LYS A 616 -5.32 -32.14 -40.10
N ARG A 617 -5.53 -31.24 -39.14
CA ARG A 617 -6.83 -30.97 -38.49
C ARG A 617 -7.16 -29.49 -38.52
N ALA A 618 -8.45 -29.17 -38.55
CA ALA A 618 -8.91 -27.79 -38.45
C ALA A 618 -8.64 -27.20 -37.07
N ARG A 619 -8.48 -25.87 -37.02
CA ARG A 619 -8.31 -25.08 -35.80
C ARG A 619 -9.50 -24.13 -35.62
N PRO A 620 -10.62 -24.61 -35.05
CA PRO A 620 -11.73 -23.74 -34.66
C PRO A 620 -11.39 -22.93 -33.41
N VAL A 621 -11.50 -21.60 -33.52
CA VAL A 621 -11.32 -20.67 -32.40
C VAL A 621 -12.60 -19.87 -32.23
N LEU A 622 -13.24 -19.99 -31.06
CA LEU A 622 -14.36 -19.14 -30.68
C LEU A 622 -13.84 -17.75 -30.33
N SER A 623 -14.31 -16.73 -31.04
CA SER A 623 -14.02 -15.32 -30.83
C SER A 623 -15.23 -14.65 -30.22
N MET A 624 -15.06 -14.16 -28.99
CA MET A 624 -16.04 -13.37 -28.25
C MET A 624 -15.51 -11.95 -28.14
N VAL A 625 -16.15 -10.99 -28.81
CA VAL A 625 -15.72 -9.59 -28.72
C VAL A 625 -16.64 -8.86 -27.77
N TYR A 626 -16.07 -8.31 -26.69
CA TYR A 626 -16.77 -7.52 -25.70
C TYR A 626 -16.55 -6.04 -25.98
N HIS A 627 -17.61 -5.24 -25.88
CA HIS A 627 -17.58 -3.81 -26.17
C HIS A 627 -17.96 -3.00 -24.94
N ARG A 628 -17.49 -1.75 -24.90
CA ARG A 628 -18.21 -0.72 -24.13
C ARG A 628 -19.63 -0.57 -24.68
N ALA A 629 -20.61 -0.33 -23.82
CA ALA A 629 -22.03 -0.29 -24.18
C ALA A 629 -22.36 0.62 -25.38
N TRP A 630 -21.61 1.69 -25.56
CA TRP A 630 -21.79 2.69 -26.61
C TRP A 630 -21.12 2.34 -27.95
N PHE A 631 -20.20 1.36 -27.98
CA PHE A 631 -19.47 1.02 -29.21
C PHE A 631 -20.23 0.01 -30.07
N ARG A 632 -20.23 0.22 -31.38
CA ARG A 632 -20.78 -0.70 -32.39
C ARG A 632 -19.74 -0.89 -33.48
N ASP A 633 -19.42 -2.14 -33.78
CA ASP A 633 -18.44 -2.47 -34.80
C ASP A 633 -19.07 -2.40 -36.19
N SER A 634 -18.77 -1.32 -36.90
CA SER A 634 -19.18 -1.11 -38.28
C SER A 634 -18.13 -1.56 -39.29
N SER A 635 -16.98 -2.09 -38.87
CA SER A 635 -15.87 -2.46 -39.78
C SER A 635 -15.89 -3.95 -40.11
N ASN A 636 -16.16 -4.82 -39.14
CA ASN A 636 -16.00 -6.27 -39.30
C ASN A 636 -17.29 -7.01 -39.70
N PHE A 637 -18.47 -6.43 -39.46
CA PHE A 637 -19.76 -7.13 -39.60
C PHE A 637 -20.73 -6.42 -40.54
N HIS A 638 -20.59 -6.71 -41.84
CA HIS A 638 -21.46 -6.18 -42.90
C HIS A 638 -22.40 -7.21 -43.53
N SER A 639 -22.02 -8.49 -43.48
CA SER A 639 -22.67 -9.56 -44.26
C SER A 639 -23.37 -10.63 -43.43
N GLN A 640 -23.14 -10.62 -42.10
CA GLN A 640 -23.81 -11.51 -41.15
C GLN A 640 -24.01 -10.76 -39.83
N PRO A 641 -25.07 -11.08 -39.06
CA PRO A 641 -25.22 -10.51 -37.73
C PRO A 641 -24.04 -10.94 -36.85
N PRO A 642 -23.47 -10.05 -36.04
CA PRO A 642 -22.29 -10.36 -35.22
C PRO A 642 -22.60 -11.27 -34.02
N LEU A 643 -23.83 -11.21 -33.52
CA LEU A 643 -24.31 -11.95 -32.35
C LEU A 643 -25.75 -12.37 -32.61
N GLN A 644 -26.09 -13.62 -32.29
CA GLN A 644 -27.42 -14.20 -32.55
C GLN A 644 -27.89 -15.00 -31.34
N ILE A 645 -29.18 -14.91 -31.00
CA ILE A 645 -29.79 -15.66 -29.90
C ILE A 645 -31.28 -15.87 -30.16
N ALA A 646 -31.83 -17.03 -29.76
CA ALA A 646 -33.27 -17.26 -29.83
C ALA A 646 -34.01 -16.43 -28.78
N GLY A 647 -35.17 -15.85 -29.13
CA GLY A 647 -35.98 -15.06 -28.19
C GLY A 647 -36.23 -15.75 -26.83
N PRO A 648 -36.74 -16.99 -26.81
CA PRO A 648 -36.96 -17.73 -25.57
C PRO A 648 -35.69 -17.98 -24.76
N ALA A 649 -34.54 -18.14 -25.41
CA ALA A 649 -33.26 -18.34 -24.73
C ALA A 649 -32.79 -17.06 -24.04
N LEU A 650 -32.96 -15.90 -24.68
CA LEU A 650 -32.66 -14.59 -24.08
C LEU A 650 -33.58 -14.29 -22.91
N GLU A 651 -34.89 -14.53 -23.06
CA GLU A 651 -35.89 -14.31 -22.00
C GLU A 651 -35.65 -15.18 -20.76
N ALA A 652 -35.08 -16.38 -20.94
CA ALA A 652 -34.75 -17.30 -19.87
C ALA A 652 -33.45 -16.95 -19.11
N MET A 653 -32.60 -16.06 -19.64
CA MET A 653 -31.38 -15.62 -18.95
C MET A 653 -31.69 -14.75 -17.74
N ASP A 654 -30.77 -14.72 -16.78
CA ASP A 654 -30.80 -13.74 -15.69
C ASP A 654 -30.85 -12.30 -16.26
N PRO A 655 -31.68 -11.38 -15.70
CA PRO A 655 -31.82 -10.03 -16.20
C PRO A 655 -30.51 -9.24 -16.34
N GLU A 656 -29.50 -9.48 -15.49
CA GLU A 656 -28.19 -8.83 -15.62
C GLU A 656 -27.38 -9.39 -16.80
N LEU A 657 -27.55 -10.67 -17.13
CA LEU A 657 -26.94 -11.26 -18.32
C LEU A 657 -27.64 -10.81 -19.60
N GLN A 658 -28.96 -10.63 -19.59
CA GLN A 658 -29.71 -10.11 -20.74
C GLN A 658 -29.16 -8.76 -21.22
N LYS A 659 -28.73 -7.89 -20.29
CA LYS A 659 -28.10 -6.59 -20.60
C LYS A 659 -26.80 -6.72 -21.39
N ARG A 660 -26.16 -7.89 -21.42
CA ARG A 660 -24.95 -8.13 -22.24
C ARG A 660 -25.27 -8.33 -23.72
N PHE A 661 -26.52 -8.62 -24.09
CA PHE A 661 -26.91 -8.96 -25.46
C PHE A 661 -27.52 -7.79 -26.23
N VAL A 662 -27.20 -6.55 -25.85
CA VAL A 662 -27.71 -5.35 -26.54
C VAL A 662 -27.18 -5.30 -27.97
N GLY A 663 -28.07 -5.42 -28.95
CA GLY A 663 -27.71 -5.46 -30.37
C GLY A 663 -27.56 -6.87 -30.95
N ALA A 664 -27.84 -7.92 -30.16
CA ALA A 664 -27.99 -9.27 -30.68
C ALA A 664 -29.15 -9.34 -31.69
N TYR A 665 -28.96 -10.13 -32.74
CA TYR A 665 -30.04 -10.53 -33.64
C TYR A 665 -30.89 -11.60 -32.94
N VAL A 666 -32.11 -11.22 -32.57
CA VAL A 666 -33.08 -12.12 -31.92
C VAL A 666 -33.99 -12.72 -32.98
N TYR A 667 -34.01 -14.05 -33.07
CA TYR A 667 -34.82 -14.80 -34.02
C TYR A 667 -35.93 -15.64 -33.38
#